data_AF-A0A8B9K4D6-F1
#
_entry.id   AF-A0A8B9K4D6-F1
#
_cell.length_a   1.000
_cell.length_b   1.000
_cell.length_c   1.000
_cell.angle_alpha   90.00
_cell.angle_beta   90.00
_cell.angle_gamma   90.00
#
_symmetry.space_group_name_H-M   'P 1'
#
loop_
_entity.id
_entity.type
_entity.pdbx_description
1 polymer ?
#
loop_
_entity_poly.entity_id
_entity_poly.type
_entity_poly.pdbx_seq_one_letter_code
_entity_poly.pdbx_strand_id
1 'polypeptide(L)'
;MRAGTLTLVFGLLWLTAFSPLHCEPKGPLPEEKLLVLTVATKETDGFKRFMRSAQHFNYTVKVLGRGEKWNGGDYMTAPGGGQKVRLLKSALADIKEKDKIILFIDSYDVVFSSGPKELLKKFQQAKHKVVFSAETLIWPDRHLEDKHPHVREGKRFLGAGGFIGYVPNLKEMVSDWSGEDDDSDQLFYTKVYINPAKRKSINITLDSKCRLFQNLHGALDEVVLKFEDGRVRARNVLYDTLPVIVHGNGPTKLQINYLGNYIPNVWTFETGCTVCSEDLRSFSTLKESEFPVVVIGIFIQQPTPFVSAFFERLVNLKYPKKRLNLFIYNQEPHHDKHIRSFLESHEADYKVVKLIGPDEGVDVITSRNIGFDMCRDDIDCEYFFSVDVEVVLKNEDTLKILTELNKPFVAPMMTKPGRLWTNFWGALSADGYYARSEDYVDIVQARRVGIWNVPYVSQVYLLRADVLRSELKDSDLFNSATLDPDMAFCSRVRDQGVFMFVTNMHSFGRVLNTENYQTNHLHNDLWQIFENPVDWEERYIHENYSQILNGNIVENPCPDVYWFPIFTERTCTHLVEEMEHFGQWSGGGNTDTRIQGGYENVPTIDIHMNQVNFEKEWQKFLLDYIAPVTEKMFPGYFTRALFDLAFVVRYRPDEQPSLRPHHDASTFTINIALNQVGIDYQGGGCRFIRYNCSIRAPRKGWALMHPGRLTHYHEGLPTTSGTRYIAVSFVDP
;
A
#
# COMPACT_ATOMS: atom_id res chain seq x y z
N MET A 1 -21.27 -47.26 71.59
CA MET A 1 -20.36 -48.31 72.12
C MET A 1 -19.02 -47.65 72.46
N ARG A 2 -18.63 -47.73 73.74
CA ARG A 2 -17.28 -47.55 74.38
C ARG A 2 -16.44 -46.33 73.97
N ALA A 3 -16.22 -45.29 74.78
CA ALA A 3 -15.62 -45.14 76.13
C ALA A 3 -14.07 -45.06 76.16
N GLY A 4 -13.54 -44.05 76.90
CA GLY A 4 -12.12 -43.81 77.25
C GLY A 4 -11.62 -42.42 76.83
N THR A 5 -11.73 -41.28 77.53
CA THR A 5 -11.41 -40.80 78.91
C THR A 5 -9.93 -40.74 79.32
N LEU A 6 -9.59 -39.62 80.00
CA LEU A 6 -8.38 -39.24 80.78
C LEU A 6 -7.25 -38.50 80.00
N THR A 7 -6.66 -37.37 80.41
CA THR A 7 -6.67 -36.51 81.64
C THR A 7 -5.95 -35.18 81.28
N LEU A 8 -6.55 -33.99 81.46
CA LEU A 8 -6.35 -32.98 82.52
C LEU A 8 -4.90 -32.57 82.96
N VAL A 9 -4.61 -31.27 82.76
CA VAL A 9 -3.87 -30.28 83.60
C VAL A 9 -2.33 -30.23 83.60
N PHE A 10 -1.80 -29.09 83.10
CA PHE A 10 -0.83 -28.13 83.69
C PHE A 10 -0.21 -27.38 82.49
N GLY A 11 -0.19 -26.05 82.34
CA GLY A 11 -0.35 -24.96 83.28
C GLY A 11 -0.55 -23.63 82.53
N LEU A 12 -1.21 -22.69 83.21
CA LEU A 12 -1.23 -21.27 82.87
C LEU A 12 0.21 -20.74 82.78
N LEU A 13 0.47 -19.92 81.75
CA LEU A 13 1.29 -18.70 81.75
C LEU A 13 1.93 -18.55 80.37
N TRP A 14 1.36 -17.67 79.55
CA TRP A 14 2.05 -16.71 78.64
C TRP A 14 0.99 -16.04 77.75
N LEU A 15 0.18 -15.19 78.37
CA LEU A 15 -0.58 -14.14 77.69
C LEU A 15 0.16 -12.83 77.93
N THR A 16 0.85 -12.31 76.90
CA THR A 16 0.94 -10.87 76.60
C THR A 16 1.79 -10.64 75.35
N ALA A 17 1.30 -9.74 74.49
CA ALA A 17 1.97 -9.10 73.34
C ALA A 17 1.85 -9.79 71.96
N PHE A 18 0.64 -9.87 71.43
CA PHE A 18 0.44 -9.63 69.99
C PHE A 18 -0.53 -8.45 69.83
N SER A 19 0.04 -7.27 69.58
CA SER A 19 -0.74 -6.13 69.08
C SER A 19 -1.42 -6.53 67.78
N PRO A 20 -2.73 -6.26 67.57
CA PRO A 20 -3.32 -6.45 66.26
C PRO A 20 -2.65 -5.46 65.32
N LEU A 21 -1.90 -5.97 64.34
CA LEU A 21 -1.46 -5.21 63.18
C LEU A 21 -2.72 -4.68 62.49
N HIS A 22 -3.08 -3.43 62.80
CA HIS A 22 -3.99 -2.63 62.00
C HIS A 22 -3.35 -2.45 60.62
N CYS A 23 -3.65 -3.37 59.71
CA CYS A 23 -3.40 -3.18 58.30
C CYS A 23 -4.64 -2.48 57.73
N GLU A 24 -4.73 -1.16 57.93
CA GLU A 24 -5.70 -0.37 57.17
C GLU A 24 -5.37 -0.54 55.68
N PRO A 25 -6.33 -0.96 54.84
CA PRO A 25 -6.12 -0.97 53.41
C PRO A 25 -5.94 0.48 52.96
N LYS A 26 -4.70 0.85 52.58
CA LYS A 26 -4.45 2.15 51.94
C LYS A 26 -5.38 2.28 50.74
N GLY A 27 -6.25 3.29 50.77
CA GLY A 27 -7.17 3.59 49.67
C GLY A 27 -6.44 3.77 48.33
N PRO A 28 -7.18 3.75 47.20
CA PRO A 28 -6.60 3.98 45.89
C PRO A 28 -5.91 5.34 45.83
N LEU A 29 -4.77 5.41 45.16
CA LEU A 29 -4.06 6.67 44.93
C LEU A 29 -4.90 7.58 44.02
N PRO A 30 -5.11 8.87 44.37
CA PRO A 30 -5.87 9.80 43.54
C PRO A 30 -5.17 10.10 42.22
N GLU A 31 -5.94 10.16 41.14
CA GLU A 31 -5.42 10.40 39.78
C GLU A 31 -4.87 11.82 39.62
N GLU A 32 -5.39 12.81 40.36
CA GLU A 32 -4.94 14.21 40.29
C GLU A 32 -3.50 14.40 40.80
N LYS A 33 -2.97 13.41 41.53
CA LYS A 33 -1.59 13.42 42.03
C LYS A 33 -0.57 12.93 41.01
N LEU A 34 -1.01 12.34 39.90
CA LEU A 34 -0.13 11.86 38.84
C LEU A 34 0.19 12.99 37.85
N LEU A 35 1.48 13.19 37.59
CA LEU A 35 1.97 14.03 36.51
C LEU A 35 2.91 13.22 35.62
N VAL A 36 2.67 13.23 34.31
CA VAL A 36 3.59 12.64 33.33
C VAL A 36 4.60 13.71 32.92
N LEU A 37 5.88 13.41 33.07
CA LEU A 37 6.98 14.21 32.52
C LEU A 37 7.58 13.45 31.35
N THR A 38 7.77 14.15 30.23
CA THR A 38 8.46 13.60 29.06
C THR A 38 9.34 14.66 28.43
N VAL A 39 10.30 14.23 27.60
CA VAL A 39 11.17 15.13 26.85
C VAL A 39 10.82 15.03 25.38
N ALA A 40 10.62 16.18 24.75
CA ALA A 40 10.44 16.31 23.30
C ALA A 40 10.94 17.68 22.85
N THR A 41 11.93 17.70 21.96
CA THR A 41 12.50 18.92 21.40
C THR A 41 11.70 19.42 20.19
N LYS A 42 11.05 18.50 19.46
CA LYS A 42 10.19 18.75 18.29
C LYS A 42 8.88 17.95 18.39
N GLU A 43 7.85 18.38 17.65
CA GLU A 43 6.59 17.65 17.51
C GLU A 43 6.65 16.65 16.35
N THR A 44 7.37 15.56 16.55
CA THR A 44 7.49 14.45 15.58
C THR A 44 6.20 13.64 15.46
N ASP A 45 6.06 12.80 14.43
CA ASP A 45 4.90 11.91 14.29
C ASP A 45 4.82 10.91 15.45
N GLY A 46 5.97 10.42 15.92
CA GLY A 46 6.07 9.61 17.14
C GLY A 46 5.54 10.32 18.39
N PHE A 47 5.93 11.59 18.57
CA PHE A 47 5.42 12.43 19.67
C PHE A 47 3.91 12.65 19.57
N LYS A 48 3.37 12.91 18.37
CA LYS A 48 1.93 13.08 18.16
C LYS A 48 1.16 11.80 18.49
N ARG A 49 1.68 10.63 18.11
CA ARG A 49 1.12 9.32 18.51
C ARG A 49 1.11 9.16 20.03
N PHE A 50 2.20 9.49 20.70
CA PHE A 50 2.28 9.46 22.16
C PHE A 50 1.22 10.36 22.80
N MET A 51 1.15 11.63 22.39
CA MET A 51 0.19 12.60 22.91
C MET A 51 -1.27 12.17 22.67
N ARG A 52 -1.58 11.61 21.50
CA ARG A 52 -2.91 11.05 21.20
C ARG A 52 -3.28 9.96 22.20
N SER A 53 -2.39 9.00 22.43
CA SER A 53 -2.63 7.92 23.41
C SER A 53 -2.75 8.43 24.85
N ALA A 54 -1.97 9.47 25.22
CA ALA A 54 -2.03 10.10 26.53
C ALA A 54 -3.37 10.83 26.74
N GLN A 55 -3.82 11.59 25.74
CA GLN A 55 -5.09 12.32 25.75
C GLN A 55 -6.29 11.38 25.81
N HIS A 56 -6.26 10.25 25.08
CA HIS A 56 -7.31 9.24 25.12
C HIS A 56 -7.61 8.76 26.56
N PHE A 57 -6.57 8.64 27.39
CA PHE A 57 -6.71 8.22 28.78
C PHE A 57 -6.71 9.36 29.80
N ASN A 58 -6.80 10.62 29.35
CA ASN A 58 -6.78 11.82 30.20
C ASN A 58 -5.53 11.94 31.09
N TYR A 59 -4.35 11.57 30.59
CA TYR A 59 -3.09 11.85 31.29
C TYR A 59 -2.76 13.34 31.25
N THR A 60 -2.33 13.88 32.40
CA THR A 60 -1.73 15.23 32.46
C THR A 60 -0.25 15.12 32.12
N VAL A 61 0.14 15.65 30.95
CA VAL A 61 1.53 15.60 30.45
C VAL A 61 2.17 16.98 30.48
N LYS A 62 3.37 17.08 31.07
CA LYS A 62 4.27 18.25 30.94
C LYS A 62 5.49 17.86 30.12
N VAL A 63 5.63 18.52 28.97
CA VAL A 63 6.73 18.32 28.03
C VAL A 63 7.90 19.22 28.42
N LEU A 64 9.10 18.64 28.48
CA LEU A 64 10.35 19.31 28.80
C LEU A 64 11.20 19.46 27.53
N GLY A 65 11.97 20.55 27.44
CA GLY A 65 12.91 20.80 26.34
C GLY A 65 12.27 21.23 25.02
N ARG A 66 10.98 21.59 25.00
CA ARG A 66 10.28 22.04 23.78
C ARG A 66 10.97 23.26 23.18
N GLY A 67 11.41 23.16 21.93
CA GLY A 67 12.14 24.22 21.22
C GLY A 67 13.63 24.33 21.58
N GLU A 68 14.13 23.54 22.54
CA GLU A 68 15.56 23.42 22.78
C GLU A 68 16.22 22.55 21.69
N LYS A 69 17.47 22.85 21.36
CA LYS A 69 18.28 21.96 20.52
C LYS A 69 18.58 20.69 21.30
N TRP A 70 18.43 19.54 20.65
CA TRP A 70 18.88 18.26 21.20
C TRP A 70 20.40 18.17 21.16
N ASN A 71 21.02 18.06 22.34
CA ASN A 71 22.45 17.85 22.54
C ASN A 71 22.73 16.48 23.19
N GLY A 72 21.71 15.63 23.33
CA GLY A 72 21.80 14.36 24.06
C GLY A 72 22.48 13.21 23.33
N GLY A 73 23.33 13.49 22.34
CA GLY A 73 23.94 12.48 21.48
C GLY A 73 23.01 11.91 20.41
N ASP A 74 23.50 10.94 19.66
CA ASP A 74 22.75 10.22 18.62
C ASP A 74 22.22 8.89 19.17
N TYR A 75 20.97 8.57 18.82
CA TYR A 75 20.31 7.34 19.25
C TYR A 75 20.84 6.08 18.54
N MET A 76 21.61 6.23 17.44
CA MET A 76 22.12 5.12 16.63
C MET A 76 23.56 4.70 16.93
N THR A 77 24.36 5.50 17.65
CA THR A 77 25.82 5.28 17.69
C THR A 77 26.43 5.23 19.10
N ALA A 78 26.24 6.25 19.95
CA ALA A 78 26.85 6.32 21.28
C ALA A 78 25.80 6.45 22.40
N PRO A 79 26.00 5.86 23.59
CA PRO A 79 25.09 6.02 24.71
C PRO A 79 24.96 7.49 25.14
N GLY A 80 23.77 8.06 25.04
CA GLY A 80 23.50 9.45 25.41
C GLY A 80 22.21 9.64 26.21
N GLY A 81 21.59 10.82 26.11
CA GLY A 81 20.32 11.14 26.76
C GLY A 81 20.42 11.92 28.06
N GLY A 82 21.62 12.30 28.51
CA GLY A 82 21.88 13.07 29.73
C GLY A 82 21.11 14.38 29.83
N GLN A 83 20.85 15.03 28.68
CA GLN A 83 19.98 16.20 28.58
C GLN A 83 18.60 15.94 29.20
N LYS A 84 18.05 14.73 29.07
CA LYS A 84 16.77 14.33 29.69
C LYS A 84 16.86 14.36 31.21
N VAL A 85 17.98 13.88 31.77
CA VAL A 85 18.21 13.86 33.22
C VAL A 85 18.37 15.28 33.76
N ARG A 86 19.11 16.16 33.06
CA ARG A 86 19.24 17.58 33.42
C ARG A 86 17.88 18.28 33.43
N LEU A 87 17.09 18.11 32.37
CA LEU A 87 15.76 18.68 32.24
C LEU A 87 14.81 18.16 33.33
N LEU A 88 14.84 16.86 33.60
CA LEU A 88 14.06 16.25 34.68
C LEU A 88 14.47 16.78 36.05
N LYS A 89 15.77 16.90 36.34
CA LYS A 89 16.29 17.44 37.60
C LYS A 89 15.78 18.86 37.84
N SER A 90 15.84 19.70 36.82
CA SER A 90 15.29 21.06 36.85
C SER A 90 13.77 21.05 37.11
N ALA A 91 13.02 20.27 36.32
CA ALA A 91 11.58 20.19 36.45
C ALA A 91 11.11 19.66 37.81
N LEU A 92 11.83 18.70 38.39
CA LEU A 92 11.54 18.19 39.73
C LEU A 92 11.78 19.25 40.79
N ALA A 93 12.84 20.07 40.67
CA ALA A 93 13.15 21.13 41.63
C ALA A 93 11.95 22.07 41.86
N ASP A 94 11.25 22.43 40.78
CA ASP A 94 10.07 23.30 40.80
C ASP A 94 8.83 22.70 41.48
N ILE A 95 8.75 21.37 41.61
CA ILE A 95 7.59 20.70 42.20
C ILE A 95 7.68 20.72 43.74
N LYS A 96 6.75 21.45 44.36
CA LYS A 96 6.70 21.64 45.83
C LYS A 96 5.90 20.55 46.56
N GLU A 97 4.91 19.96 45.90
CA GLU A 97 4.03 18.93 46.47
C GLU A 97 4.78 17.61 46.63
N LYS A 98 4.94 17.17 47.88
CA LYS A 98 5.73 15.97 48.22
C LYS A 98 4.99 14.65 47.95
N ASP A 99 3.67 14.69 47.90
CA ASP A 99 2.80 13.54 47.67
C ASP A 99 2.44 13.34 46.20
N LYS A 100 2.90 14.23 45.30
CA LYS A 100 2.83 14.03 43.85
C LYS A 100 3.62 12.81 43.41
N ILE A 101 3.08 12.15 42.40
CA ILE A 101 3.65 10.97 41.74
C ILE A 101 4.01 11.38 40.32
N ILE A 102 5.25 11.13 39.94
CA ILE A 102 5.74 11.44 38.60
C ILE A 102 5.93 10.14 37.85
N LEU A 103 5.35 10.08 36.65
CA LEU A 103 5.74 9.14 35.62
C LEU A 103 6.69 9.87 34.67
N PHE A 104 7.96 9.49 34.65
CA PHE A 104 8.88 9.91 33.59
C PHE A 104 8.90 8.86 32.49
N ILE A 105 8.73 9.27 31.24
CA ILE A 105 8.66 8.36 30.10
C ILE A 105 9.17 9.06 28.83
N ASP A 106 9.84 8.33 27.95
CA ASP A 106 10.15 8.79 26.59
C ASP A 106 8.85 9.02 25.78
N SER A 107 8.94 9.75 24.66
CA SER A 107 7.74 10.15 23.88
C SER A 107 7.75 9.73 22.42
N TYR A 108 8.89 9.69 21.73
CA TYR A 108 8.89 9.46 20.28
C TYR A 108 8.50 8.02 19.91
N ASP A 109 8.75 7.07 20.79
CA ASP A 109 8.61 5.63 20.59
C ASP A 109 7.79 4.95 21.69
N VAL A 110 6.85 5.70 22.29
CA VAL A 110 6.02 5.23 23.40
C VAL A 110 4.53 5.39 23.08
N VAL A 111 3.73 4.42 23.53
CA VAL A 111 2.26 4.48 23.49
C VAL A 111 1.68 4.03 24.84
N PHE A 112 0.68 4.77 25.33
CA PHE A 112 -0.15 4.33 26.44
C PHE A 112 -1.20 3.32 25.98
N SER A 113 -1.34 2.21 26.72
CA SER A 113 -2.34 1.16 26.48
C SER A 113 -3.39 1.06 27.59
N SER A 114 -3.25 1.84 28.68
CA SER A 114 -4.27 2.01 29.71
C SER A 114 -4.09 3.31 30.49
N GLY A 115 -5.11 3.69 31.28
CA GLY A 115 -5.18 4.98 31.95
C GLY A 115 -4.59 5.06 33.37
N PRO A 116 -4.56 6.28 33.95
CA PRO A 116 -3.92 6.60 35.23
C PRO A 116 -4.33 5.69 36.39
N LYS A 117 -5.63 5.36 36.47
CA LYS A 117 -6.18 4.48 37.51
C LYS A 117 -5.48 3.12 37.58
N GLU A 118 -5.27 2.47 36.43
CA GLU A 118 -4.62 1.17 36.36
C GLU A 118 -3.12 1.29 36.66
N LEU A 119 -2.47 2.33 36.13
CA LEU A 119 -1.07 2.65 36.40
C LEU A 119 -0.80 2.79 37.90
N LEU A 120 -1.57 3.66 38.58
CA LEU A 120 -1.41 3.94 40.00
C LEU A 120 -1.71 2.73 40.87
N LYS A 121 -2.75 1.95 40.52
CA LYS A 121 -3.05 0.67 41.20
C LYS A 121 -1.86 -0.28 41.12
N LYS A 122 -1.26 -0.45 39.94
CA LYS A 122 -0.11 -1.35 39.74
C LYS A 122 1.15 -0.82 40.42
N PHE A 123 1.38 0.48 40.40
CA PHE A 123 2.47 1.12 41.13
C PHE A 123 2.34 0.90 42.65
N GLN A 124 1.14 1.06 43.21
CA GLN A 124 0.87 0.76 44.61
C GLN A 124 1.09 -0.72 44.96
N GLN A 125 0.70 -1.64 44.05
CA GLN A 125 0.93 -3.07 44.19
C GLN A 125 2.42 -3.46 44.16
N ALA A 126 3.27 -2.67 43.50
CA ALA A 126 4.71 -2.90 43.49
C ALA A 126 5.33 -2.71 44.88
N LYS A 127 4.67 -1.99 45.80
CA LYS A 127 5.11 -1.75 47.20
C LYS A 127 6.50 -1.08 47.32
N HIS A 128 6.91 -0.32 46.31
CA HIS A 128 8.15 0.45 46.29
C HIS A 128 7.85 1.95 46.07
N LYS A 129 8.85 2.81 46.24
CA LYS A 129 8.70 4.26 46.07
C LYS A 129 9.09 4.74 44.68
N VAL A 130 9.97 4.00 44.01
CA VAL A 130 10.34 4.19 42.61
C VAL A 130 10.33 2.84 41.92
N VAL A 131 9.68 2.76 40.77
CA VAL A 131 9.64 1.56 39.92
C VAL A 131 10.12 1.94 38.54
N PHE A 132 11.25 1.36 38.12
CA PHE A 132 11.75 1.47 36.75
C PHE A 132 11.14 0.40 35.85
N SER A 133 11.08 0.69 34.56
CA SER A 133 10.93 -0.35 33.55
C SER A 133 12.09 -1.35 33.64
N ALA A 134 11.87 -2.55 33.11
CA ALA A 134 12.86 -3.62 33.12
C ALA A 134 13.10 -4.15 31.70
N GLU A 135 14.34 -4.57 31.42
CA GLU A 135 14.79 -5.02 30.11
C GLU A 135 15.48 -6.39 30.17
N THR A 136 15.44 -7.12 29.06
CA THR A 136 16.13 -8.42 28.88
C THR A 136 17.64 -8.22 28.69
N LEU A 137 18.03 -7.15 27.99
CA LEU A 137 19.40 -6.89 27.59
C LEU A 137 20.05 -5.86 28.52
N ILE A 138 21.31 -6.11 28.90
CA ILE A 138 22.11 -5.12 29.63
C ILE A 138 22.74 -4.14 28.66
N TRP A 139 22.52 -2.84 28.91
CA TRP A 139 23.07 -1.75 28.11
C TRP A 139 23.27 -0.50 29.00
N PRO A 140 24.28 0.36 28.76
CA PRO A 140 25.34 0.20 27.75
C PRO A 140 26.53 -0.66 28.19
N ASP A 141 26.75 -0.85 29.49
CA ASP A 141 27.95 -1.52 30.02
C ASP A 141 27.65 -2.94 30.53
N ARG A 142 28.01 -3.94 29.72
CA ARG A 142 27.84 -5.37 30.05
C ARG A 142 28.64 -5.82 31.27
N HIS A 143 29.73 -5.14 31.63
CA HIS A 143 30.56 -5.51 32.80
C HIS A 143 29.84 -5.27 34.14
N LEU A 144 28.67 -4.61 34.12
CA LEU A 144 27.84 -4.38 35.30
C LEU A 144 26.84 -5.52 35.57
N GLU A 145 26.83 -6.57 34.75
CA GLU A 145 25.87 -7.68 34.85
C GLU A 145 25.87 -8.33 36.24
N ASP A 146 27.04 -8.67 36.78
CA ASP A 146 27.18 -9.32 38.09
C ASP A 146 26.78 -8.41 39.26
N LYS A 147 26.78 -7.09 39.05
CA LYS A 147 26.39 -6.11 40.06
C LYS A 147 24.86 -5.93 40.14
N HIS A 148 24.12 -6.39 39.13
CA HIS A 148 22.67 -6.34 39.16
C HIS A 148 22.11 -7.41 40.10
N PRO A 149 21.11 -7.08 40.95
CA PRO A 149 20.39 -8.08 41.73
C PRO A 149 19.90 -9.23 40.87
N HIS A 150 20.01 -10.44 41.38
CA HIS A 150 19.36 -11.58 40.74
C HIS A 150 17.86 -11.50 40.93
N VAL A 151 17.12 -11.70 39.84
CA VAL A 151 15.67 -11.80 39.83
C VAL A 151 15.33 -13.26 39.60
N ARG A 152 14.44 -13.84 40.42
CA ARG A 152 14.02 -15.25 40.28
C ARG A 152 13.28 -15.50 38.98
N GLU A 153 12.50 -14.52 38.55
CA GLU A 153 11.63 -14.60 37.39
C GLU A 153 11.38 -13.19 36.85
N GLY A 154 11.53 -13.02 35.54
CA GLY A 154 11.32 -11.75 34.87
C GLY A 154 12.60 -11.09 34.36
N LYS A 155 12.43 -9.90 33.79
CA LYS A 155 13.49 -9.03 33.27
C LYS A 155 14.39 -8.52 34.40
N ARG A 156 15.70 -8.58 34.18
CA ARG A 156 16.72 -8.35 35.24
C ARG A 156 17.31 -6.95 35.22
N PHE A 157 17.41 -6.32 34.05
CA PHE A 157 18.17 -5.08 33.90
C PHE A 157 17.23 -3.87 33.94
N LEU A 158 17.73 -2.73 34.42
CA LEU A 158 16.99 -1.49 34.48
C LEU A 158 16.73 -0.97 33.05
N GLY A 159 15.60 -0.32 32.82
CA GLY A 159 15.38 0.50 31.62
C GLY A 159 14.98 1.94 31.98
N ALA A 160 15.77 2.91 31.52
CA ALA A 160 15.65 4.32 31.86
C ALA A 160 14.58 5.06 31.05
N GLY A 161 14.13 4.48 29.94
CA GLY A 161 13.10 5.09 29.10
C GLY A 161 11.75 5.25 29.79
N GLY A 162 11.53 4.60 30.95
CA GLY A 162 10.32 4.77 31.75
C GLY A 162 10.49 4.41 33.23
N PHE A 163 10.00 5.28 34.12
CA PHE A 163 9.90 5.00 35.55
C PHE A 163 8.83 5.86 36.23
N ILE A 164 8.28 5.34 37.33
CA ILE A 164 7.28 6.03 38.14
C ILE A 164 7.73 6.11 39.60
N GLY A 165 7.52 7.25 40.26
CA GLY A 165 7.88 7.40 41.67
C GLY A 165 7.34 8.65 42.35
N TYR A 166 7.50 8.71 43.68
CA TYR A 166 7.14 9.90 44.46
C TYR A 166 8.20 10.99 44.31
N VAL A 167 7.77 12.26 44.26
CA VAL A 167 8.66 13.42 44.06
C VAL A 167 9.90 13.44 44.97
N PRO A 168 9.81 13.20 46.30
CA PRO A 168 10.99 13.23 47.18
C PRO A 168 12.04 12.18 46.80
N ASN A 169 11.59 10.97 46.46
CA ASN A 169 12.47 9.88 46.07
C ASN A 169 13.12 10.15 44.71
N LEU A 170 12.38 10.74 43.77
CA LEU A 170 12.94 11.11 42.47
C LEU A 170 13.95 12.26 42.58
N LYS A 171 13.71 13.24 43.47
CA LYS A 171 14.67 14.31 43.78
C LYS A 171 15.98 13.76 44.34
N GLU A 172 15.91 12.82 45.28
CA GLU A 172 17.08 12.11 45.81
C GLU A 172 17.80 11.29 44.72
N MET A 173 17.03 10.68 43.81
CA MET A 173 17.60 9.87 42.73
C MET A 173 18.43 10.67 41.73
N VAL A 174 18.00 11.89 41.37
CA VAL A 174 18.68 12.74 40.39
C VAL A 174 19.60 13.80 41.01
N SER A 175 19.72 13.86 42.34
CA SER A 175 20.49 14.90 43.05
C SER A 175 21.94 14.95 42.59
N ASP A 176 22.51 13.77 42.40
CA ASP A 176 23.93 13.58 42.10
C ASP A 176 24.23 13.60 40.59
N TRP A 177 23.23 13.90 39.76
CA TRP A 177 23.49 14.14 38.34
C TRP A 177 24.37 15.38 38.16
N SER A 178 25.58 15.16 37.66
CA SER A 178 26.57 16.17 37.27
C SER A 178 27.18 15.87 35.90
N GLY A 179 26.52 15.01 35.11
CA GLY A 179 26.97 14.65 33.77
C GLY A 179 26.61 15.69 32.72
N GLU A 180 27.22 15.56 31.55
CA GLU A 180 26.99 16.39 30.37
C GLU A 180 25.72 15.98 29.62
N ASP A 181 25.26 16.80 28.69
CA ASP A 181 24.01 16.54 27.96
C ASP A 181 24.08 15.23 27.13
N ASP A 182 25.26 14.86 26.63
CA ASP A 182 25.52 13.67 25.83
C ASP A 182 25.96 12.44 26.65
N ASP A 183 26.05 12.55 27.98
CA ASP A 183 26.28 11.38 28.85
C ASP A 183 25.08 10.43 28.84
N SER A 184 25.31 9.14 29.12
CA SER A 184 24.24 8.14 29.14
C SER A 184 23.31 8.26 30.36
N ASP A 185 22.04 8.54 30.09
CA ASP A 185 20.97 8.52 31.10
C ASP A 185 20.80 7.14 31.72
N GLN A 186 20.76 6.10 30.89
CA GLN A 186 20.68 4.70 31.28
C GLN A 186 21.83 4.30 32.21
N LEU A 187 23.07 4.64 31.87
CA LEU A 187 24.22 4.28 32.68
C LEU A 187 24.18 4.97 34.05
N PHE A 188 23.72 6.22 34.10
CA PHE A 188 23.54 6.95 35.36
C PHE A 188 22.53 6.24 36.26
N TYR A 189 21.31 5.97 35.77
CA TYR A 189 20.30 5.28 36.56
C TYR A 189 20.71 3.85 36.95
N THR A 190 21.43 3.15 36.05
CA THR A 190 22.01 1.83 36.35
C THR A 190 22.97 1.90 37.52
N LYS A 191 23.91 2.86 37.52
CA LYS A 191 24.87 3.08 38.62
C LYS A 191 24.17 3.40 39.95
N VAL A 192 23.07 4.16 39.92
CA VAL A 192 22.24 4.42 41.10
C VAL A 192 21.56 3.14 41.61
N TYR A 193 21.01 2.32 40.71
CA TYR A 193 20.28 1.09 41.06
C TYR A 193 21.17 -0.05 41.57
N ILE A 194 22.35 -0.24 40.98
CA ILE A 194 23.29 -1.30 41.42
C ILE A 194 23.98 -0.95 42.75
N ASN A 195 23.98 0.33 43.16
CA ASN A 195 24.47 0.73 44.47
C ASN A 195 23.47 0.31 45.57
N PRO A 196 23.81 -0.64 46.46
CA PRO A 196 22.85 -1.17 47.43
C PRO A 196 22.36 -0.14 48.45
N ALA A 197 23.22 0.81 48.83
CA ALA A 197 22.87 1.85 49.79
C ALA A 197 21.84 2.83 49.20
N LYS A 198 22.10 3.34 47.98
CA LYS A 198 21.18 4.23 47.26
C LYS A 198 19.87 3.53 46.90
N ARG A 199 19.94 2.29 46.39
CA ARG A 199 18.73 1.50 46.08
C ARG A 199 17.82 1.34 47.29
N LYS A 200 18.41 1.09 48.47
CA LYS A 200 17.67 0.94 49.73
C LYS A 200 17.13 2.27 50.25
N SER A 201 17.91 3.36 50.21
CA SER A 201 17.46 4.68 50.69
C SER A 201 16.32 5.24 49.86
N ILE A 202 16.48 5.23 48.53
CA ILE A 202 15.49 5.74 47.58
C ILE A 202 14.30 4.77 47.43
N ASN A 203 14.47 3.50 47.79
CA ASN A 203 13.47 2.43 47.68
C ASN A 203 13.05 2.18 46.21
N ILE A 204 14.05 1.76 45.41
CA ILE A 204 13.94 1.49 43.97
C ILE A 204 13.74 0.00 43.71
N THR A 205 12.83 -0.33 42.78
CA THR A 205 12.69 -1.67 42.19
C THR A 205 12.52 -1.59 40.67
N LEU A 206 12.50 -2.76 40.02
CA LEU A 206 12.24 -2.93 38.60
C LEU A 206 10.88 -3.62 38.39
N ASP A 207 10.19 -3.26 37.31
CA ASP A 207 8.97 -3.95 36.84
C ASP A 207 9.31 -5.22 36.05
N SER A 208 9.93 -6.20 36.72
CA SER A 208 10.49 -7.40 36.08
C SER A 208 9.48 -8.26 35.31
N LYS A 209 8.18 -8.15 35.57
CA LYS A 209 7.12 -8.91 34.87
C LYS A 209 6.29 -8.05 33.92
N CYS A 210 6.80 -6.88 33.54
CA CYS A 210 6.18 -5.99 32.56
C CYS A 210 4.71 -5.62 32.89
N ARG A 211 4.39 -5.38 34.17
CA ARG A 211 3.01 -5.05 34.60
C ARG A 211 2.65 -3.62 34.23
N LEU A 212 3.61 -2.70 34.39
CA LEU A 212 3.52 -1.28 34.09
C LEU A 212 4.10 -0.99 32.70
N PHE A 213 5.32 -1.46 32.45
CA PHE A 213 6.12 -1.10 31.27
C PHE A 213 6.47 -2.33 30.44
N GLN A 214 6.27 -2.25 29.13
CA GLN A 214 6.76 -3.23 28.16
C GLN A 214 7.79 -2.57 27.24
N ASN A 215 9.06 -2.89 27.47
CA ASN A 215 10.14 -2.60 26.52
C ASN A 215 10.14 -3.70 25.45
N LEU A 216 10.21 -3.33 24.18
CA LEU A 216 10.11 -4.26 23.06
C LEU A 216 11.45 -4.93 22.69
N HIS A 217 12.58 -4.26 22.94
CA HIS A 217 13.89 -4.79 22.56
C HIS A 217 14.23 -6.07 23.34
N GLY A 218 14.37 -7.19 22.62
CA GLY A 218 14.60 -8.51 23.22
C GLY A 218 13.36 -9.12 23.89
N ALA A 219 12.15 -8.71 23.47
CA ALA A 219 10.87 -9.26 23.94
C ALA A 219 9.77 -9.22 22.87
N LEU A 220 10.13 -9.18 21.58
CA LEU A 220 9.14 -9.07 20.49
C LEU A 220 8.23 -10.30 20.39
N ASP A 221 8.79 -11.48 20.63
CA ASP A 221 8.10 -12.78 20.67
C ASP A 221 7.18 -12.95 21.89
N GLU A 222 7.28 -12.06 22.88
CA GLU A 222 6.45 -12.07 24.08
C GLU A 222 5.20 -11.21 23.93
N VAL A 223 5.09 -10.37 22.89
CA VAL A 223 4.07 -9.32 22.79
C VAL A 223 3.11 -9.61 21.66
N VAL A 224 1.82 -9.66 21.99
CA VAL A 224 0.73 -9.79 21.00
C VAL A 224 -0.31 -8.68 21.19
N LEU A 225 -1.03 -8.35 20.11
CA LEU A 225 -2.22 -7.51 20.20
C LEU A 225 -3.35 -8.27 20.87
N LYS A 226 -3.97 -7.64 21.86
CA LYS A 226 -5.19 -8.11 22.52
C LYS A 226 -6.31 -7.11 22.23
N PHE A 227 -7.27 -7.56 21.42
CA PHE A 227 -8.50 -6.83 21.17
C PHE A 227 -9.46 -7.01 22.36
N GLU A 228 -9.98 -5.89 22.86
CA GLU A 228 -11.00 -5.80 23.90
C GLU A 228 -12.13 -4.91 23.38
N ASP A 229 -13.30 -4.93 24.02
CA ASP A 229 -14.42 -4.08 23.60
C ASP A 229 -14.02 -2.59 23.64
N GLY A 230 -13.99 -1.96 22.46
CA GLY A 230 -13.69 -0.54 22.30
C GLY A 230 -12.23 -0.13 22.47
N ARG A 231 -11.28 -1.07 22.61
CA ARG A 231 -9.84 -0.78 22.66
C ARG A 231 -8.95 -1.99 22.34
N VAL A 232 -7.70 -1.73 21.97
CA VAL A 232 -6.64 -2.71 21.76
C VAL A 232 -5.50 -2.46 22.73
N ARG A 233 -4.92 -3.52 23.28
CA ARG A 233 -3.77 -3.47 24.18
C ARG A 233 -2.66 -4.40 23.72
N ALA A 234 -1.44 -4.17 24.20
CA ALA A 234 -0.40 -5.19 24.19
C ALA A 234 -0.64 -6.17 25.34
N ARG A 235 -0.47 -7.47 25.09
CA ARG A 235 -0.38 -8.50 26.13
C ARG A 235 1.01 -9.11 26.07
N ASN A 236 1.68 -9.16 27.22
CA ASN A 236 2.87 -10.00 27.38
C ASN A 236 2.41 -11.43 27.70
N VAL A 237 2.64 -12.36 26.79
CA VAL A 237 2.18 -13.76 26.93
C VAL A 237 3.06 -14.58 27.88
N LEU A 238 4.32 -14.18 28.06
CA LEU A 238 5.26 -14.89 28.94
C LEU A 238 4.90 -14.73 30.42
N TYR A 239 4.50 -13.53 30.83
CA TYR A 239 4.13 -13.23 32.22
C TYR A 239 2.61 -13.09 32.46
N ASP A 240 1.82 -13.28 31.40
CA ASP A 240 0.39 -13.04 31.36
C ASP A 240 0.00 -11.66 31.93
N THR A 241 0.65 -10.61 31.43
CA THR A 241 0.40 -9.25 31.86
C THR A 241 -0.16 -8.39 30.72
N LEU A 242 -0.92 -7.37 31.11
CA LEU A 242 -1.35 -6.29 30.24
C LEU A 242 -0.57 -5.05 30.64
N PRO A 243 0.58 -4.74 30.03
CA PRO A 243 1.32 -3.51 30.29
C PRO A 243 0.42 -2.27 30.18
N VAL A 244 0.78 -1.20 30.87
CA VAL A 244 0.09 0.11 30.77
C VAL A 244 0.76 0.99 29.71
N ILE A 245 2.07 0.79 29.50
CA ILE A 245 2.91 1.57 28.60
C ILE A 245 3.72 0.60 27.76
N VAL A 246 3.78 0.83 26.46
CA VAL A 246 4.61 0.08 25.52
C VAL A 246 5.67 1.02 24.97
N HIS A 247 6.92 0.58 24.99
CA HIS A 247 8.09 1.35 24.63
C HIS A 247 8.91 0.60 23.57
N GLY A 248 8.96 1.16 22.36
CA GLY A 248 9.74 0.66 21.23
C GLY A 248 11.22 1.01 21.32
N ASN A 249 11.86 0.68 22.45
CA ASN A 249 13.26 0.99 22.71
C ASN A 249 14.22 0.33 21.70
N GLY A 250 15.39 0.93 21.49
CA GLY A 250 16.40 0.42 20.56
C GLY A 250 15.87 0.22 19.13
N PRO A 251 16.21 -0.89 18.44
CA PRO A 251 15.86 -1.16 17.04
C PRO A 251 14.42 -1.64 16.83
N THR A 252 13.49 -1.30 17.74
CA THR A 252 12.09 -1.78 17.69
C THR A 252 11.06 -0.71 17.30
N LYS A 253 11.55 0.38 16.66
CA LYS A 253 10.71 1.51 16.21
C LYS A 253 9.60 1.07 15.24
N LEU A 254 9.89 0.10 14.37
CA LEU A 254 8.91 -0.41 13.40
C LEU A 254 7.84 -1.26 14.07
N GLN A 255 8.20 -2.03 15.10
CA GLN A 255 7.24 -2.83 15.85
C GLN A 255 6.30 -1.94 16.67
N ILE A 256 6.79 -0.84 17.27
CA ILE A 256 5.88 0.13 17.92
C ILE A 256 5.03 0.89 16.89
N ASN A 257 5.49 1.08 15.65
CA ASN A 257 4.66 1.61 14.56
C ASN A 257 3.50 0.66 14.24
N TYR A 258 3.78 -0.65 14.10
CA TYR A 258 2.74 -1.68 13.93
C TYR A 258 1.73 -1.67 15.07
N LEU A 259 2.20 -1.78 16.34
CA LEU A 259 1.30 -1.77 17.50
C LEU A 259 0.51 -0.45 17.61
N GLY A 260 1.13 0.67 17.23
CA GLY A 260 0.53 1.99 17.22
C GLY A 260 -0.57 2.19 16.18
N ASN A 261 -0.69 1.32 15.18
CA ASN A 261 -1.84 1.31 14.26
C ASN A 261 -3.13 0.81 14.94
N TYR A 262 -3.04 0.23 16.14
CA TYR A 262 -4.16 -0.34 16.88
C TYR A 262 -4.35 0.30 18.26
N ILE A 263 -3.27 0.41 19.03
CA ILE A 263 -3.31 0.82 20.44
C ILE A 263 -3.44 2.35 20.58
N PRO A 264 -4.29 2.86 21.49
CA PRO A 264 -5.25 2.12 22.29
C PRO A 264 -6.58 1.88 21.57
N ASN A 265 -6.97 2.71 20.62
CA ASN A 265 -8.24 2.59 19.90
C ASN A 265 -8.13 3.14 18.47
N VAL A 266 -6.92 3.14 17.91
CA VAL A 266 -6.63 3.68 16.57
C VAL A 266 -7.39 2.89 15.52
N TRP A 267 -7.42 1.57 15.67
CA TRP A 267 -8.27 0.67 14.89
C TRP A 267 -8.84 -0.42 15.81
N THR A 268 -10.16 -0.62 15.78
CA THR A 268 -10.87 -1.70 16.49
C THR A 268 -11.87 -2.39 15.56
N PHE A 269 -12.38 -3.56 15.95
CA PHE A 269 -13.42 -4.25 15.17
C PHE A 269 -14.77 -3.52 15.24
N GLU A 270 -15.03 -2.80 16.33
CA GLU A 270 -16.31 -2.13 16.57
C GLU A 270 -16.39 -0.76 15.89
N THR A 271 -15.30 0.01 15.94
CA THR A 271 -15.27 1.40 15.44
C THR A 271 -14.53 1.57 14.12
N GLY A 272 -13.80 0.55 13.66
CA GLY A 272 -12.83 0.71 12.59
C GLY A 272 -11.74 1.72 12.96
N CYS A 273 -11.22 2.43 11.95
CA CYS A 273 -10.17 3.42 12.11
C CYS A 273 -10.69 4.74 12.67
N THR A 274 -10.30 5.10 13.90
CA THR A 274 -10.73 6.35 14.56
C THR A 274 -9.92 7.57 14.12
N VAL A 275 -8.66 7.36 13.71
CA VAL A 275 -7.74 8.44 13.32
C VAL A 275 -7.85 8.83 11.85
N CYS A 276 -8.66 8.10 11.10
CA CYS A 276 -8.80 8.27 9.65
C CYS A 276 -9.51 9.57 9.26
N SER A 277 -10.27 10.14 10.19
CA SER A 277 -10.96 11.42 10.03
C SER A 277 -10.34 12.55 10.86
N GLU A 278 -9.18 12.31 11.48
CA GLU A 278 -8.45 13.34 12.23
C GLU A 278 -7.65 14.25 11.28
N ASP A 279 -7.65 15.54 11.58
CA ASP A 279 -6.88 16.59 10.88
C ASP A 279 -7.13 16.67 9.36
N LEU A 280 -8.31 16.24 8.91
CA LEU A 280 -8.68 16.31 7.50
C LEU A 280 -8.71 17.76 7.00
N ARG A 281 -8.09 18.00 5.85
CA ARG A 281 -8.18 19.27 5.13
C ARG A 281 -9.48 19.29 4.33
N SER A 282 -10.46 20.08 4.76
CA SER A 282 -11.73 20.17 4.06
C SER A 282 -11.60 20.93 2.73
N PHE A 283 -12.02 20.29 1.63
CA PHE A 283 -12.18 20.94 0.32
C PHE A 283 -13.60 21.37 0.01
N SER A 284 -14.59 20.98 0.82
CA SER A 284 -16.01 21.25 0.53
C SER A 284 -16.35 22.74 0.50
N THR A 285 -15.49 23.57 1.11
CA THR A 285 -15.65 25.04 1.19
C THR A 285 -14.63 25.80 0.34
N LEU A 286 -13.65 25.13 -0.26
CA LEU A 286 -12.59 25.78 -1.03
C LEU A 286 -13.02 25.99 -2.48
N LYS A 287 -12.69 27.16 -3.03
CA LYS A 287 -12.77 27.37 -4.48
C LYS A 287 -11.64 26.61 -5.17
N GLU A 288 -11.82 26.21 -6.43
CA GLU A 288 -10.77 25.51 -7.19
C GLU A 288 -9.43 26.28 -7.24
N SER A 289 -9.47 27.61 -7.23
CA SER A 289 -8.27 28.46 -7.17
C SER A 289 -7.49 28.36 -5.85
N GLU A 290 -8.12 27.87 -4.79
CA GLU A 290 -7.58 27.76 -3.42
C GLU A 290 -7.10 26.34 -3.09
N PHE A 291 -7.25 25.39 -4.01
CA PHE A 291 -6.71 24.03 -3.84
C PHE A 291 -5.19 24.09 -3.70
N PRO A 292 -4.53 23.20 -2.94
CA PRO A 292 -3.07 23.16 -2.85
C PRO A 292 -2.41 23.07 -4.22
N VAL A 293 -1.27 23.74 -4.41
CA VAL A 293 -0.45 23.46 -5.61
C VAL A 293 0.26 22.14 -5.40
N VAL A 294 0.16 21.26 -6.39
CA VAL A 294 0.78 19.93 -6.39
C VAL A 294 1.74 19.82 -7.56
N VAL A 295 2.96 19.37 -7.32
CA VAL A 295 3.85 18.86 -8.37
C VAL A 295 3.58 17.37 -8.52
N ILE A 296 3.16 16.93 -9.71
CA ILE A 296 3.03 15.51 -10.06
C ILE A 296 4.33 15.08 -10.76
N GLY A 297 5.10 14.22 -10.10
CA GLY A 297 6.27 13.56 -10.67
C GLY A 297 5.87 12.25 -11.33
N ILE A 298 6.02 12.17 -12.65
CA ILE A 298 5.69 11.02 -13.49
C ILE A 298 7.00 10.38 -13.94
N PHE A 299 7.20 9.10 -13.62
CA PHE A 299 8.44 8.39 -13.94
C PHE A 299 8.18 7.20 -14.86
N ILE A 300 8.81 7.23 -16.04
CA ILE A 300 8.80 6.16 -17.04
C ILE A 300 10.22 5.60 -17.12
N GLN A 301 10.48 4.50 -16.42
CA GLN A 301 11.81 3.93 -16.23
C GLN A 301 12.06 2.66 -17.04
N GLN A 302 10.98 2.05 -17.54
CA GLN A 302 11.02 0.79 -18.27
C GLN A 302 9.85 0.70 -19.27
N PRO A 303 9.95 -0.14 -20.31
CA PRO A 303 8.84 -0.41 -21.20
C PRO A 303 7.61 -0.83 -20.38
N THR A 304 6.48 -0.17 -20.62
CA THR A 304 5.28 -0.28 -19.78
C THR A 304 4.07 -0.34 -20.70
N PRO A 305 3.14 -1.28 -20.49
CA PRO A 305 1.88 -1.33 -21.22
C PRO A 305 0.98 -0.11 -20.99
N PHE A 306 0.12 0.20 -21.94
CA PHE A 306 -1.02 1.12 -21.79
C PHE A 306 -0.66 2.55 -21.33
N VAL A 307 0.51 3.07 -21.72
CA VAL A 307 0.96 4.43 -21.36
C VAL A 307 0.00 5.52 -21.87
N SER A 308 -0.63 5.32 -23.04
CA SER A 308 -1.69 6.22 -23.51
C SER A 308 -2.85 6.30 -22.51
N ALA A 309 -3.28 5.16 -21.97
CA ALA A 309 -4.35 5.11 -20.96
C ALA A 309 -3.91 5.70 -19.61
N PHE A 310 -2.62 5.68 -19.26
CA PHE A 310 -2.09 6.39 -18.10
C PHE A 310 -2.34 7.91 -18.23
N PHE A 311 -1.97 8.51 -19.37
CA PHE A 311 -2.18 9.94 -19.60
C PHE A 311 -3.67 10.32 -19.71
N GLU A 312 -4.51 9.47 -20.31
CA GLU A 312 -5.97 9.65 -20.30
C GLU A 312 -6.51 9.73 -18.85
N ARG A 313 -6.04 8.85 -17.95
CA ARG A 313 -6.42 8.89 -16.52
C ARG A 313 -5.88 10.11 -15.80
N LEU A 314 -4.67 10.56 -16.11
CA LEU A 314 -4.09 11.79 -15.55
C LEU A 314 -4.97 13.01 -15.85
N VAL A 315 -5.45 13.14 -17.09
CA VAL A 315 -6.38 14.21 -17.51
C VAL A 315 -7.70 14.13 -16.72
N ASN A 316 -8.19 12.92 -16.49
CA ASN A 316 -9.46 12.69 -15.80
C ASN A 316 -9.40 12.86 -14.27
N LEU A 317 -8.22 13.05 -13.67
CA LEU A 317 -8.13 13.35 -12.24
C LEU A 317 -8.97 14.59 -11.89
N LYS A 318 -9.83 14.45 -10.87
CA LYS A 318 -10.71 15.50 -10.35
C LYS A 318 -9.94 16.43 -9.41
N TYR A 319 -8.98 17.13 -10.02
CA TYR A 319 -8.19 18.18 -9.39
C TYR A 319 -8.01 19.33 -10.39
N PRO A 320 -8.06 20.61 -9.96
CA PRO A 320 -7.93 21.73 -10.89
C PRO A 320 -6.56 21.72 -11.59
N LYS A 321 -6.54 21.58 -12.93
CA LYS A 321 -5.29 21.43 -13.71
C LYS A 321 -4.36 22.63 -13.56
N LYS A 322 -4.93 23.82 -13.37
CA LYS A 322 -4.18 25.07 -13.07
C LYS A 322 -3.53 25.12 -11.68
N ARG A 323 -3.76 24.11 -10.84
CA ARG A 323 -3.10 23.89 -9.55
C ARG A 323 -2.10 22.72 -9.61
N LEU A 324 -1.85 22.17 -10.81
CA LEU A 324 -0.95 21.06 -11.04
C LEU A 324 0.26 21.51 -11.87
N ASN A 325 1.44 21.23 -11.37
CA ASN A 325 2.70 21.26 -12.10
C ASN A 325 3.06 19.83 -12.48
N LEU A 326 3.48 19.57 -13.71
CA LEU A 326 3.94 18.25 -14.15
C LEU A 326 5.45 18.21 -14.26
N PHE A 327 6.06 17.20 -13.67
CA PHE A 327 7.41 16.76 -13.94
C PHE A 327 7.33 15.37 -14.59
N ILE A 328 7.78 15.24 -15.83
CA ILE A 328 7.74 13.98 -16.58
C ILE A 328 9.18 13.56 -16.85
N TYR A 329 9.58 12.42 -16.33
CA TYR A 329 10.84 11.77 -16.66
C TYR A 329 10.58 10.55 -17.52
N ASN A 330 11.22 10.50 -18.69
CA ASN A 330 11.17 9.36 -19.59
C ASN A 330 12.57 8.86 -19.92
N GLN A 331 12.86 7.61 -19.55
CA GLN A 331 14.07 6.90 -19.98
C GLN A 331 13.83 6.07 -21.25
N GLU A 332 12.58 5.85 -21.66
CA GLU A 332 12.22 4.88 -22.69
C GLU A 332 11.83 5.56 -24.02
N PRO A 333 12.70 5.52 -25.06
CA PRO A 333 12.40 6.15 -26.35
C PRO A 333 11.11 5.65 -27.00
N HIS A 334 10.72 4.40 -26.74
CA HIS A 334 9.46 3.84 -27.22
C HIS A 334 8.23 4.65 -26.80
N HIS A 335 8.29 5.31 -25.63
CA HIS A 335 7.17 6.05 -25.06
C HIS A 335 7.12 7.52 -25.42
N ASP A 336 8.12 8.05 -26.11
CA ASP A 336 8.15 9.45 -26.56
C ASP A 336 6.91 9.84 -27.36
N LYS A 337 6.42 8.95 -28.24
CA LYS A 337 5.22 9.20 -29.04
C LYS A 337 3.97 9.42 -28.17
N HIS A 338 3.87 8.68 -27.06
CA HIS A 338 2.73 8.78 -26.13
C HIS A 338 2.78 10.10 -25.36
N ILE A 339 3.97 10.49 -24.90
CA ILE A 339 4.18 11.74 -24.15
C ILE A 339 3.92 12.95 -25.05
N ARG A 340 4.48 12.96 -26.28
CA ARG A 340 4.27 14.05 -27.24
C ARG A 340 2.80 14.25 -27.57
N SER A 341 2.09 13.16 -27.87
CA SER A 341 0.64 13.21 -28.15
C SER A 341 -0.16 13.79 -26.97
N PHE A 342 0.21 13.44 -25.73
CA PHE A 342 -0.40 14.01 -24.53
C PHE A 342 -0.12 15.52 -24.40
N LEU A 343 1.15 15.93 -24.53
CA LEU A 343 1.58 17.32 -24.38
C LEU A 343 0.99 18.24 -25.46
N GLU A 344 0.97 17.79 -26.72
CA GLU A 344 0.35 18.53 -27.83
C GLU A 344 -1.12 18.90 -27.54
N SER A 345 -1.83 18.05 -26.81
CA SER A 345 -3.26 18.24 -26.53
C SER A 345 -3.54 18.91 -25.17
N HIS A 346 -2.70 18.69 -24.16
CA HIS A 346 -3.03 19.04 -22.77
C HIS A 346 -1.96 19.86 -22.03
N GLU A 347 -0.79 20.15 -22.62
CA GLU A 347 0.27 20.91 -21.93
C GLU A 347 -0.25 22.26 -21.39
N ALA A 348 -1.06 22.95 -22.20
CA ALA A 348 -1.64 24.25 -21.87
C ALA A 348 -2.67 24.20 -20.73
N ASP A 349 -3.16 23.03 -20.32
CA ASP A 349 -4.13 22.90 -19.22
C ASP A 349 -3.45 23.01 -17.84
N TYR A 350 -2.20 22.58 -17.75
CA TYR A 350 -1.41 22.57 -16.53
C TYR A 350 -0.76 23.93 -16.24
N LYS A 351 -0.29 24.14 -15.00
CA LYS A 351 0.37 25.41 -14.60
C LYS A 351 1.80 25.48 -15.16
N VAL A 352 2.56 24.40 -15.00
CA VAL A 352 3.94 24.25 -15.51
C VAL A 352 4.12 22.79 -15.92
N VAL A 353 4.83 22.56 -17.03
CA VAL A 353 5.26 21.22 -17.43
C VAL A 353 6.78 21.23 -17.65
N LYS A 354 7.47 20.24 -17.07
CA LYS A 354 8.88 19.97 -17.28
C LYS A 354 9.04 18.52 -17.74
N LEU A 355 9.59 18.31 -18.92
CA LEU A 355 9.91 17.00 -19.47
C LEU A 355 11.43 16.81 -19.43
N ILE A 356 11.90 15.64 -18.98
CA ILE A 356 13.24 15.13 -19.19
C ILE A 356 13.13 13.89 -20.08
N GLY A 357 13.66 13.98 -21.29
CA GLY A 357 13.63 12.90 -22.28
C GLY A 357 14.80 11.91 -22.15
N PRO A 358 14.75 10.79 -22.91
CA PRO A 358 15.77 9.75 -22.86
C PRO A 358 17.15 10.24 -23.35
N ASP A 359 17.18 11.23 -24.23
CA ASP A 359 18.41 11.79 -24.83
C ASP A 359 19.21 12.69 -23.86
N GLU A 360 18.63 13.08 -22.72
CA GLU A 360 19.26 13.98 -21.76
C GLU A 360 20.27 13.29 -20.81
N GLY A 361 20.33 11.95 -20.84
CA GLY A 361 21.34 11.18 -20.08
C GLY A 361 21.20 11.24 -18.56
N VAL A 362 20.03 11.63 -18.05
CA VAL A 362 19.72 11.67 -16.61
C VAL A 362 19.29 10.28 -16.15
N ASP A 363 19.96 9.74 -15.13
CA ASP A 363 19.60 8.44 -14.54
C ASP A 363 18.37 8.53 -13.61
N VAL A 364 17.81 7.36 -13.27
CA VAL A 364 16.58 7.24 -12.46
C VAL A 364 16.70 7.87 -11.06
N ILE A 365 17.85 7.74 -10.41
CA ILE A 365 18.06 8.26 -9.05
C ILE A 365 18.10 9.78 -9.11
N THR A 366 18.88 10.31 -10.05
CA THR A 366 19.00 11.75 -10.27
C THR A 366 17.65 12.36 -10.67
N SER A 367 16.86 11.71 -11.52
CA SER A 367 15.57 12.23 -11.97
C SER A 367 14.55 12.33 -10.82
N ARG A 368 14.51 11.35 -9.90
CA ARG A 368 13.65 11.42 -8.71
C ARG A 368 14.05 12.58 -7.80
N ASN A 369 15.35 12.81 -7.57
CA ASN A 369 15.83 13.96 -6.81
C ASN A 369 15.45 15.30 -7.49
N ILE A 370 15.61 15.42 -8.81
CA ILE A 370 15.20 16.63 -9.57
C ILE A 370 13.69 16.89 -9.45
N GLY A 371 12.87 15.83 -9.51
CA GLY A 371 11.42 15.96 -9.32
C GLY A 371 11.09 16.53 -7.94
N PHE A 372 11.73 16.00 -6.89
CA PHE A 372 11.60 16.55 -5.53
C PHE A 372 12.07 18.00 -5.44
N ASP A 373 13.21 18.35 -6.05
CA ASP A 373 13.72 19.72 -6.07
C ASP A 373 12.73 20.69 -6.71
N MET A 374 12.03 20.28 -7.77
CA MET A 374 11.00 21.10 -8.40
C MET A 374 9.89 21.53 -7.43
N CYS A 375 9.53 20.69 -6.44
CA CYS A 375 8.57 21.07 -5.39
C CYS A 375 9.26 21.70 -4.17
N ARG A 376 10.48 21.28 -3.83
CA ARG A 376 11.25 21.80 -2.71
C ARG A 376 11.56 23.29 -2.89
N ASP A 377 11.94 23.67 -4.11
CA ASP A 377 12.35 25.02 -4.47
C ASP A 377 11.16 25.95 -4.80
N ASP A 378 10.00 25.38 -5.17
CA ASP A 378 8.77 26.14 -5.37
C ASP A 378 8.05 26.36 -4.04
N ILE A 379 8.06 27.61 -3.55
CA ILE A 379 7.41 28.00 -2.29
C ILE A 379 5.89 27.84 -2.34
N ASP A 380 5.28 27.88 -3.53
CA ASP A 380 3.85 27.65 -3.71
C ASP A 380 3.51 26.15 -3.63
N CYS A 381 4.48 25.26 -3.85
CA CYS A 381 4.25 23.82 -3.80
C CYS A 381 3.95 23.37 -2.36
N GLU A 382 2.77 22.78 -2.18
CA GLU A 382 2.32 22.22 -0.91
C GLU A 382 2.49 20.70 -0.85
N TYR A 383 2.41 20.02 -2.00
CA TYR A 383 2.58 18.57 -2.09
C TYR A 383 3.34 18.13 -3.34
N PHE A 384 4.14 17.07 -3.20
CA PHE A 384 4.71 16.32 -4.31
C PHE A 384 3.98 14.98 -4.43
N PHE A 385 3.37 14.71 -5.58
CA PHE A 385 2.70 13.45 -5.89
C PHE A 385 3.57 12.63 -6.85
N SER A 386 4.26 11.63 -6.33
CA SER A 386 5.07 10.70 -7.11
C SER A 386 4.20 9.61 -7.70
N VAL A 387 4.30 9.36 -9.00
CA VAL A 387 3.55 8.31 -9.70
C VAL A 387 4.43 7.67 -10.78
N ASP A 388 4.70 6.39 -10.64
CA ASP A 388 5.34 5.58 -11.69
C ASP A 388 4.29 5.19 -12.75
N VAL A 389 4.69 5.11 -14.01
CA VAL A 389 3.76 4.98 -15.16
C VAL A 389 2.91 3.68 -15.16
N GLU A 390 3.40 2.64 -14.50
CA GLU A 390 2.71 1.35 -14.32
C GLU A 390 1.52 1.39 -13.34
N VAL A 391 1.30 2.55 -12.69
CA VAL A 391 0.18 2.76 -11.78
C VAL A 391 -1.11 3.08 -12.55
N VAL A 392 -2.16 2.30 -12.28
CA VAL A 392 -3.50 2.51 -12.86
C VAL A 392 -4.39 3.18 -11.82
N LEU A 393 -4.43 4.52 -11.84
CA LEU A 393 -5.34 5.32 -11.00
C LEU A 393 -6.77 5.25 -11.53
N LYS A 394 -7.56 4.27 -11.07
CA LYS A 394 -8.97 4.12 -11.46
C LYS A 394 -9.89 5.11 -10.76
N ASN A 395 -9.54 5.50 -9.54
CA ASN A 395 -10.31 6.49 -8.80
C ASN A 395 -9.84 7.89 -9.17
N GLU A 396 -10.68 8.62 -9.91
CA GLU A 396 -10.42 9.99 -10.36
C GLU A 396 -10.25 10.98 -9.20
N ASP A 397 -10.78 10.66 -8.01
CA ASP A 397 -10.70 11.47 -6.80
C ASP A 397 -9.41 11.17 -5.98
N THR A 398 -8.51 10.29 -6.44
CA THR A 398 -7.32 9.85 -5.69
C THR A 398 -6.50 11.02 -5.11
N LEU A 399 -6.10 11.98 -5.95
CA LEU A 399 -5.26 13.09 -5.50
C LEU A 399 -5.99 13.98 -4.47
N LYS A 400 -7.29 14.19 -4.67
CA LYS A 400 -8.12 14.94 -3.73
C LYS A 400 -8.23 14.21 -2.39
N ILE A 401 -8.50 12.91 -2.40
CA ILE A 401 -8.57 12.09 -1.19
C ILE A 401 -7.24 12.13 -0.44
N LEU A 402 -6.10 11.93 -1.11
CA LEU A 402 -4.79 11.90 -0.44
C LEU A 402 -4.41 13.27 0.16
N THR A 403 -4.73 14.37 -0.54
CA THR A 403 -4.51 15.73 -0.02
C THR A 403 -5.45 16.05 1.16
N GLU A 404 -6.69 15.55 1.15
CA GLU A 404 -7.64 15.64 2.27
C GLU A 404 -7.10 15.01 3.55
N LEU A 405 -6.36 13.90 3.46
CA LEU A 405 -5.82 13.19 4.64
C LEU A 405 -4.77 14.01 5.41
N ASN A 406 -4.18 15.03 4.78
CA ASN A 406 -3.22 15.95 5.38
C ASN A 406 -2.05 15.27 6.13
N LYS A 407 -1.63 14.10 5.64
CA LYS A 407 -0.51 13.36 6.22
C LYS A 407 0.83 13.88 5.67
N PRO A 408 1.92 13.78 6.45
CA PRO A 408 3.25 14.15 5.99
C PRO A 408 3.69 13.32 4.77
N PHE A 409 3.36 12.03 4.78
CA PHE A 409 3.58 11.08 3.70
C PHE A 409 2.40 10.11 3.65
N VAL A 410 1.74 9.94 2.51
CA VAL A 410 0.67 8.95 2.36
C VAL A 410 0.60 8.36 0.96
N ALA A 411 0.38 7.06 0.87
CA ALA A 411 0.13 6.35 -0.37
C ALA A 411 -1.27 5.73 -0.43
N PRO A 412 -1.91 5.73 -1.61
CA PRO A 412 -3.04 4.86 -1.87
C PRO A 412 -2.56 3.41 -1.94
N MET A 413 -3.28 2.48 -1.32
CA MET A 413 -2.98 1.06 -1.46
C MET A 413 -3.27 0.61 -2.89
N MET A 414 -2.26 0.06 -3.55
CA MET A 414 -2.35 -0.53 -4.88
C MET A 414 -2.00 -2.01 -4.83
N THR A 415 -2.72 -2.81 -5.63
CA THR A 415 -2.55 -4.27 -5.73
C THR A 415 -2.30 -4.68 -7.17
N LYS A 416 -1.60 -5.81 -7.37
CA LYS A 416 -1.64 -6.51 -8.67
C LYS A 416 -2.91 -7.39 -8.73
N PRO A 417 -3.72 -7.34 -9.80
CA PRO A 417 -4.94 -8.14 -9.92
C PRO A 417 -4.68 -9.64 -9.67
N GLY A 418 -5.53 -10.27 -8.85
CA GLY A 418 -5.43 -11.70 -8.52
C GLY A 418 -4.24 -12.10 -7.65
N ARG A 419 -3.44 -11.15 -7.15
CA ARG A 419 -2.27 -11.41 -6.29
C ARG A 419 -2.39 -10.65 -4.96
N LEU A 420 -1.62 -11.10 -3.96
CA LEU A 420 -1.50 -10.38 -2.68
C LEU A 420 -0.42 -9.28 -2.71
N TRP A 421 0.31 -9.13 -3.82
CA TRP A 421 1.36 -8.13 -3.94
C TRP A 421 0.77 -6.71 -3.86
N THR A 422 1.46 -5.82 -3.14
CA THR A 422 1.10 -4.41 -3.00
C THR A 422 2.29 -3.48 -3.13
N ASN A 423 2.01 -2.20 -3.36
CA ASN A 423 2.98 -1.10 -3.36
C ASN A 423 3.49 -0.70 -1.95
N PHE A 424 3.35 -1.58 -0.96
CA PHE A 424 3.79 -1.35 0.42
C PHE A 424 4.19 -2.66 1.08
N TRP A 425 5.08 -2.60 2.07
CA TRP A 425 5.41 -3.75 2.93
C TRP A 425 4.94 -3.47 4.35
N GLY A 426 4.32 -4.46 5.00
CA GLY A 426 3.87 -4.32 6.38
C GLY A 426 4.98 -4.50 7.43
N ALA A 427 6.07 -5.17 7.07
CA ALA A 427 7.21 -5.43 7.96
C ALA A 427 8.52 -5.49 7.16
N LEU A 428 9.65 -5.42 7.89
CA LEU A 428 10.99 -5.66 7.36
C LEU A 428 11.63 -6.87 8.03
N SER A 429 12.47 -7.60 7.29
CA SER A 429 13.39 -8.58 7.86
C SER A 429 14.49 -7.88 8.66
N ALA A 430 15.31 -8.65 9.39
CA ALA A 430 16.45 -8.10 10.13
C ALA A 430 17.47 -7.38 9.22
N ASP A 431 17.56 -7.79 7.96
CA ASP A 431 18.44 -7.22 6.94
C ASP A 431 17.81 -6.02 6.21
N GLY A 432 16.60 -5.60 6.59
CA GLY A 432 15.90 -4.45 6.00
C GLY A 432 15.12 -4.74 4.71
N TYR A 433 15.00 -6.02 4.32
CA TYR A 433 14.25 -6.46 3.14
C TYR A 433 12.80 -6.80 3.46
N TYR A 434 12.03 -7.20 2.45
CA TYR A 434 10.61 -7.57 2.60
C TYR A 434 10.39 -8.62 3.69
N ALA A 435 9.45 -8.33 4.58
CA ALA A 435 8.80 -9.32 5.43
C ALA A 435 7.28 -9.09 5.44
N ARG A 436 6.51 -10.16 5.60
CA ARG A 436 5.06 -10.07 5.74
C ARG A 436 4.69 -9.76 7.20
N SER A 437 3.94 -8.69 7.44
CA SER A 437 3.35 -8.42 8.77
C SER A 437 2.17 -9.34 9.05
N GLU A 438 1.84 -9.51 10.33
CA GLU A 438 0.73 -10.36 10.78
C GLU A 438 -0.63 -9.94 10.20
N ASP A 439 -0.84 -8.64 10.00
CA ASP A 439 -2.08 -8.03 9.51
C ASP A 439 -2.12 -7.77 8.00
N TYR A 440 -1.03 -8.07 7.28
CA TYR A 440 -0.87 -7.72 5.87
C TYR A 440 -2.06 -8.20 5.01
N VAL A 441 -2.42 -9.48 5.11
CA VAL A 441 -3.50 -10.07 4.30
C VAL A 441 -4.85 -9.45 4.63
N ASP A 442 -5.08 -9.11 5.90
CA ASP A 442 -6.34 -8.48 6.32
C ASP A 442 -6.46 -7.04 5.80
N ILE A 443 -5.35 -6.31 5.68
CA ILE A 443 -5.30 -4.98 5.05
C ILE A 443 -5.52 -5.09 3.54
N VAL A 444 -4.79 -5.98 2.86
CA VAL A 444 -4.87 -6.17 1.40
C VAL A 444 -6.27 -6.60 0.95
N GLN A 445 -6.91 -7.50 1.71
CA GLN A 445 -8.27 -7.97 1.41
C GLN A 445 -9.38 -7.06 1.97
N ALA A 446 -9.04 -5.87 2.45
CA ALA A 446 -9.96 -4.90 3.03
C ALA A 446 -10.83 -5.47 4.18
N ARG A 447 -10.34 -6.47 4.91
CA ARG A 447 -10.95 -6.92 6.18
C ARG A 447 -10.67 -5.92 7.30
N ARG A 448 -9.53 -5.23 7.22
CA ARG A 448 -9.19 -4.07 8.05
C ARG A 448 -8.99 -2.87 7.14
N VAL A 449 -9.87 -1.89 7.27
CA VAL A 449 -9.84 -0.66 6.45
C VAL A 449 -9.43 0.52 7.33
N GLY A 450 -8.49 1.34 6.84
CA GLY A 450 -7.98 2.49 7.56
C GLY A 450 -6.74 3.13 6.91
N ILE A 451 -5.97 3.82 7.75
CA ILE A 451 -4.68 4.43 7.43
C ILE A 451 -3.63 3.75 8.30
N TRP A 452 -2.59 3.21 7.68
CA TRP A 452 -1.63 2.31 8.29
C TRP A 452 -0.22 2.90 8.20
N ASN A 453 0.46 3.08 9.33
CA ASN A 453 1.89 3.40 9.33
C ASN A 453 2.69 2.15 8.98
N VAL A 454 3.44 2.21 7.87
CA VAL A 454 4.14 1.07 7.27
C VAL A 454 5.61 1.41 7.00
N PRO A 455 6.52 0.42 7.03
CA PRO A 455 7.95 0.67 6.86
C PRO A 455 8.41 0.93 5.42
N TYR A 456 7.61 0.62 4.40
CA TYR A 456 8.01 0.74 3.01
C TYR A 456 6.80 1.02 2.12
N VAL A 457 6.98 1.92 1.15
CA VAL A 457 6.01 2.32 0.13
C VAL A 457 6.74 2.59 -1.19
N SER A 458 6.16 2.20 -2.32
CA SER A 458 6.69 2.50 -3.66
C SER A 458 5.58 2.81 -4.68
N GLN A 459 5.99 3.07 -5.93
CA GLN A 459 5.19 3.40 -7.13
C GLN A 459 4.31 4.64 -7.08
N VAL A 460 3.53 4.86 -6.01
CA VAL A 460 2.64 6.03 -5.89
C VAL A 460 2.53 6.50 -4.45
N TYR A 461 2.83 7.77 -4.22
CA TYR A 461 2.73 8.40 -2.90
C TYR A 461 2.65 9.92 -3.00
N LEU A 462 1.99 10.53 -2.00
CA LEU A 462 1.90 11.96 -1.80
C LEU A 462 2.78 12.35 -0.60
N LEU A 463 3.72 13.27 -0.82
CA LEU A 463 4.60 13.82 0.20
C LEU A 463 4.27 15.30 0.40
N ARG A 464 4.17 15.74 1.65
CA ARG A 464 3.95 17.15 1.98
C ARG A 464 5.27 17.92 1.83
N ALA A 465 5.21 19.08 1.18
CA ALA A 465 6.40 19.81 0.79
C ALA A 465 7.15 20.46 1.97
N ASP A 466 6.46 20.73 3.09
CA ASP A 466 7.11 21.14 4.34
C ASP A 466 8.08 20.08 4.88
N VAL A 467 7.69 18.80 4.85
CA VAL A 467 8.53 17.66 5.27
C VAL A 467 9.75 17.54 4.35
N LEU A 468 9.53 17.70 3.04
CA LEU A 468 10.59 17.70 2.04
C LEU A 468 11.61 18.85 2.26
N ARG A 469 11.14 20.00 2.74
CA ARG A 469 11.99 21.17 3.04
C ARG A 469 12.62 21.13 4.43
N SER A 470 11.99 20.48 5.41
CA SER A 470 12.41 20.54 6.82
C SER A 470 13.21 19.32 7.27
N GLU A 471 12.72 18.10 7.01
CA GLU A 471 13.32 16.86 7.52
C GLU A 471 14.05 16.07 6.42
N LEU A 472 13.55 16.07 5.18
CA LEU A 472 14.18 15.36 4.06
C LEU A 472 15.06 16.30 3.21
N LYS A 473 16.01 16.98 3.86
CA LYS A 473 16.85 18.03 3.25
C LYS A 473 18.00 17.53 2.39
N ASP A 474 18.39 16.27 2.55
CA ASP A 474 19.50 15.70 1.81
C ASP A 474 19.23 15.82 0.30
N SER A 475 20.26 16.21 -0.44
CA SER A 475 20.18 16.40 -1.90
C SER A 475 20.02 15.07 -2.65
N ASP A 476 20.35 13.96 -1.99
CA ASP A 476 20.23 12.62 -2.55
C ASP A 476 19.49 11.70 -1.60
N LEU A 477 18.22 11.47 -1.90
CA LEU A 477 17.31 10.67 -1.11
C LEU A 477 17.15 9.24 -1.62
N PHE A 478 17.69 8.90 -2.80
CA PHE A 478 17.41 7.64 -3.49
C PHE A 478 18.64 6.76 -3.69
N ASN A 479 19.86 7.28 -3.58
CA ASN A 479 21.04 6.47 -3.81
C ASN A 479 21.36 5.55 -2.61
N SER A 480 21.89 4.35 -2.85
CA SER A 480 22.45 3.48 -1.81
C SER A 480 23.39 2.47 -2.44
N ALA A 481 24.44 2.08 -1.69
CA ALA A 481 25.37 1.05 -2.15
C ALA A 481 24.77 -0.37 -2.11
N THR A 482 23.73 -0.59 -1.30
CA THR A 482 23.20 -1.94 -1.01
C THR A 482 21.70 -2.07 -1.22
N LEU A 483 20.96 -0.96 -1.29
CA LEU A 483 19.51 -0.94 -1.42
C LEU A 483 19.12 -0.41 -2.80
N ASP A 484 18.01 -0.90 -3.35
CA ASP A 484 17.37 -0.27 -4.50
C ASP A 484 16.87 1.16 -4.16
N PRO A 485 16.59 1.99 -5.17
CA PRO A 485 16.25 3.39 -4.96
C PRO A 485 15.04 3.64 -4.04
N ASP A 486 13.98 2.83 -4.15
CA ASP A 486 12.77 2.99 -3.35
C ASP A 486 13.01 2.53 -1.91
N MET A 487 13.77 1.45 -1.72
CA MET A 487 14.21 1.00 -0.38
C MET A 487 15.10 2.05 0.29
N ALA A 488 16.04 2.64 -0.45
CA ALA A 488 16.94 3.66 0.04
C ALA A 488 16.16 4.92 0.47
N PHE A 489 15.20 5.36 -0.32
CA PHE A 489 14.29 6.45 0.03
C PHE A 489 13.48 6.17 1.29
N CYS A 490 12.81 5.02 1.34
CA CYS A 490 12.05 4.61 2.51
C CYS A 490 12.94 4.54 3.77
N SER A 491 14.20 4.08 3.64
CA SER A 491 15.14 4.07 4.75
C SER A 491 15.43 5.46 5.28
N ARG A 492 15.77 6.41 4.41
CA ARG A 492 16.05 7.79 4.82
C ARG A 492 14.83 8.46 5.47
N VAL A 493 13.62 8.20 4.96
CA VAL A 493 12.38 8.71 5.57
C VAL A 493 12.22 8.17 7.00
N ARG A 494 12.50 6.88 7.23
CA ARG A 494 12.47 6.28 8.57
C ARG A 494 13.56 6.84 9.49
N ASP A 495 14.76 7.07 8.97
CA ASP A 495 15.89 7.61 9.75
C ASP A 495 15.62 9.03 10.25
N GLN A 496 14.78 9.80 9.53
CA GLN A 496 14.29 11.10 9.97
C GLN A 496 13.05 11.03 10.88
N GLY A 497 12.55 9.82 11.19
CA GLY A 497 11.40 9.61 12.06
C GLY A 497 10.06 10.07 11.47
N VAL A 498 9.99 10.22 10.14
CA VAL A 498 8.76 10.57 9.42
C VAL A 498 7.96 9.29 9.17
N PHE A 499 6.67 9.29 9.50
CA PHE A 499 5.82 8.12 9.27
C PHE A 499 5.37 8.05 7.81
N MET A 500 5.47 6.87 7.21
CA MET A 500 4.90 6.58 5.89
C MET A 500 3.56 5.89 6.07
N PHE A 501 2.50 6.54 5.59
CA PHE A 501 1.15 6.00 5.70
C PHE A 501 0.69 5.34 4.39
N VAL A 502 -0.10 4.28 4.51
CA VAL A 502 -0.89 3.71 3.40
C VAL A 502 -2.35 3.74 3.77
N THR A 503 -3.21 4.19 2.84
CA THR A 503 -4.66 4.16 3.00
C THR A 503 -5.30 3.11 2.09
N ASN A 504 -6.16 2.28 2.66
CA ASN A 504 -7.04 1.37 1.93
C ASN A 504 -8.52 1.70 2.13
N MET A 505 -8.83 2.94 2.54
CA MET A 505 -10.21 3.42 2.77
C MET A 505 -11.07 3.46 1.51
N HIS A 506 -10.44 3.53 0.34
CA HIS A 506 -11.09 3.51 -0.96
C HIS A 506 -10.38 2.51 -1.86
N SER A 507 -11.10 2.04 -2.89
CA SER A 507 -10.44 1.43 -4.05
C SER A 507 -9.84 2.57 -4.88
N PHE A 508 -8.52 2.57 -5.03
CA PHE A 508 -7.81 3.61 -5.78
C PHE A 508 -7.42 3.16 -7.19
N GLY A 509 -7.07 1.88 -7.34
CA GLY A 509 -6.46 1.41 -8.56
C GLY A 509 -5.73 0.08 -8.41
N ARG A 510 -4.79 -0.13 -9.32
CA ARG A 510 -3.96 -1.33 -9.43
C ARG A 510 -2.59 -0.99 -10.01
N VAL A 511 -1.68 -1.96 -9.98
CA VAL A 511 -0.36 -1.86 -10.65
C VAL A 511 -0.31 -2.86 -11.79
N LEU A 512 0.17 -2.43 -12.95
CA LEU A 512 0.39 -3.28 -14.12
C LEU A 512 1.50 -4.30 -13.87
N ASN A 513 1.47 -5.41 -14.61
CA ASN A 513 2.64 -6.25 -14.80
C ASN A 513 3.46 -5.71 -15.98
N THR A 514 4.69 -5.31 -15.72
CA THR A 514 5.65 -4.87 -16.75
C THR A 514 6.65 -5.98 -17.11
N GLU A 515 6.61 -7.11 -16.41
CA GLU A 515 7.45 -8.27 -16.70
C GLU A 515 7.21 -8.74 -18.13
N ASN A 516 8.30 -8.91 -18.89
CA ASN A 516 8.30 -9.41 -20.27
C ASN A 516 7.53 -8.56 -21.30
N TYR A 517 7.23 -7.28 -21.02
CA TYR A 517 6.61 -6.41 -22.02
C TYR A 517 7.55 -6.20 -23.22
N GLN A 518 7.07 -6.54 -24.42
CA GLN A 518 7.81 -6.42 -25.66
C GLN A 518 7.43 -5.14 -26.42
N THR A 519 8.39 -4.57 -27.16
CA THR A 519 8.23 -3.32 -27.91
C THR A 519 8.48 -3.49 -29.42
N ASN A 520 8.35 -4.72 -29.92
CA ASN A 520 8.64 -5.15 -31.29
C ASN A 520 7.43 -5.09 -32.24
N HIS A 521 6.24 -4.76 -31.75
CA HIS A 521 5.02 -4.58 -32.52
C HIS A 521 4.67 -3.09 -32.68
N LEU A 522 3.85 -2.76 -33.67
CA LEU A 522 3.35 -1.40 -33.86
C LEU A 522 2.42 -0.99 -32.70
N HIS A 523 1.57 -1.93 -32.27
CA HIS A 523 0.60 -1.83 -31.17
C HIS A 523 0.83 -2.94 -30.13
N ASN A 524 1.96 -2.85 -29.41
CA ASN A 524 2.39 -3.84 -28.40
C ASN A 524 1.34 -4.20 -27.34
N ASP A 525 0.49 -3.24 -26.96
CA ASP A 525 -0.58 -3.46 -25.99
C ASP A 525 -1.58 -4.57 -26.42
N LEU A 526 -1.70 -4.89 -27.72
CA LEU A 526 -2.54 -6.00 -28.19
C LEU A 526 -2.10 -7.35 -27.60
N TRP A 527 -0.81 -7.55 -27.32
CA TRP A 527 -0.25 -8.79 -26.77
C TRP A 527 -0.39 -8.91 -25.24
N GLN A 528 -1.07 -7.96 -24.58
CA GLN A 528 -1.12 -7.89 -23.11
C GLN A 528 -2.28 -8.66 -22.46
N ILE A 529 -3.04 -9.45 -23.23
CA ILE A 529 -4.20 -10.21 -22.74
C ILE A 529 -3.85 -11.19 -21.60
N PHE A 530 -2.62 -11.70 -21.55
CA PHE A 530 -2.18 -12.63 -20.50
C PHE A 530 -1.65 -11.93 -19.25
N GLU A 531 -0.78 -10.94 -19.43
CA GLU A 531 -0.08 -10.29 -18.32
C GLU A 531 -0.95 -9.25 -17.60
N ASN A 532 -1.81 -8.57 -18.36
CA ASN A 532 -2.66 -7.49 -17.87
C ASN A 532 -4.10 -7.63 -18.40
N PRO A 533 -4.80 -8.74 -18.09
CA PRO A 533 -6.10 -9.08 -18.70
C PRO A 533 -7.17 -8.02 -18.43
N VAL A 534 -7.20 -7.44 -17.23
CA VAL A 534 -8.21 -6.43 -16.84
C VAL A 534 -8.02 -5.13 -17.66
N ASP A 535 -6.79 -4.66 -17.79
CA ASP A 535 -6.46 -3.46 -18.56
C ASP A 535 -6.63 -3.69 -20.06
N TRP A 536 -6.31 -4.90 -20.53
CA TRP A 536 -6.54 -5.32 -21.90
C TRP A 536 -8.03 -5.35 -22.23
N GLU A 537 -8.86 -5.93 -21.36
CA GLU A 537 -10.31 -5.98 -21.51
C GLU A 537 -10.91 -4.58 -21.63
N GLU A 538 -10.60 -3.69 -20.68
CA GLU A 538 -11.09 -2.32 -20.68
C GLU A 538 -10.65 -1.53 -21.93
N ARG A 539 -9.50 -1.87 -22.53
CA ARG A 539 -8.98 -1.18 -23.73
C ARG A 539 -9.54 -1.75 -25.03
N TYR A 540 -9.74 -3.07 -25.10
CA TYR A 540 -9.93 -3.78 -26.36
C TYR A 540 -11.26 -4.52 -26.51
N ILE A 541 -11.95 -4.82 -25.41
CA ILE A 541 -13.28 -5.43 -25.45
C ILE A 541 -14.35 -4.34 -25.46
N HIS A 542 -15.37 -4.53 -26.28
CA HIS A 542 -16.45 -3.56 -26.43
C HIS A 542 -17.13 -3.31 -25.07
N GLU A 543 -17.37 -2.03 -24.71
CA GLU A 543 -17.95 -1.62 -23.42
C GLU A 543 -19.25 -2.35 -23.05
N ASN A 544 -20.11 -2.61 -24.05
CA ASN A 544 -21.37 -3.34 -23.89
C ASN A 544 -21.24 -4.88 -23.95
N TYR A 545 -20.03 -5.45 -24.04
CA TYR A 545 -19.83 -6.91 -24.10
C TYR A 545 -20.43 -7.63 -22.88
N SER A 546 -20.22 -7.08 -21.67
CA SER A 546 -20.76 -7.65 -20.43
C SER A 546 -22.30 -7.75 -20.41
N GLN A 547 -23.00 -6.96 -21.24
CA GLN A 547 -24.44 -7.00 -21.38
C GLN A 547 -24.94 -8.15 -22.28
N ILE A 548 -24.06 -8.86 -22.98
CA ILE A 548 -24.43 -10.01 -23.83
C ILE A 548 -24.99 -11.16 -22.99
N LEU A 549 -24.35 -11.47 -21.87
CA LEU A 549 -24.74 -12.62 -21.05
C LEU A 549 -25.98 -12.34 -20.20
N ASN A 550 -26.26 -11.06 -19.92
CA ASN A 550 -27.28 -10.62 -18.95
C ASN A 550 -28.42 -9.78 -19.56
N GLY A 551 -28.31 -9.35 -20.81
CA GLY A 551 -29.23 -8.41 -21.47
C GLY A 551 -29.62 -8.83 -22.89
N ASN A 552 -30.39 -7.97 -23.55
CA ASN A 552 -30.97 -8.22 -24.89
C ASN A 552 -30.20 -7.53 -26.03
N ILE A 553 -28.87 -7.40 -25.91
CA ILE A 553 -28.06 -6.71 -26.93
C ILE A 553 -27.72 -7.60 -28.14
N VAL A 554 -27.81 -8.93 -27.98
CA VAL A 554 -27.55 -9.86 -29.07
C VAL A 554 -28.73 -9.90 -30.03
N GLU A 555 -28.42 -9.72 -31.31
CA GLU A 555 -29.37 -9.80 -32.39
C GLU A 555 -29.27 -11.13 -33.12
N ASN A 556 -30.35 -11.54 -33.78
CA ASN A 556 -30.41 -12.74 -34.60
C ASN A 556 -30.87 -12.39 -36.03
N PRO A 557 -30.03 -11.71 -36.84
CA PRO A 557 -30.43 -11.16 -38.15
C PRO A 557 -30.86 -12.21 -39.17
N CYS A 558 -30.38 -13.45 -39.06
CA CYS A 558 -30.76 -14.59 -39.91
C CYS A 558 -30.94 -15.83 -39.02
N PRO A 559 -31.71 -16.86 -39.41
CA PRO A 559 -31.89 -18.06 -38.58
C PRO A 559 -30.53 -18.65 -38.14
N ASP A 560 -30.37 -18.85 -36.83
CA ASP A 560 -29.14 -19.36 -36.16
C ASP A 560 -27.86 -18.56 -36.47
N VAL A 561 -27.99 -17.26 -36.78
CA VAL A 561 -26.87 -16.33 -36.96
C VAL A 561 -26.96 -15.24 -35.91
N TYR A 562 -26.13 -15.34 -34.89
CA TYR A 562 -26.09 -14.37 -33.79
C TYR A 562 -25.14 -13.22 -34.11
N TRP A 563 -25.49 -12.03 -33.66
CA TRP A 563 -24.73 -10.81 -33.91
C TRP A 563 -24.60 -9.98 -32.63
N PHE A 564 -23.37 -9.75 -32.18
CA PHE A 564 -23.10 -9.12 -30.88
C PHE A 564 -21.82 -8.26 -30.88
N PRO A 565 -21.72 -7.24 -30.02
CA PRO A 565 -20.53 -6.41 -29.92
C PRO A 565 -19.38 -7.15 -29.23
N ILE A 566 -18.15 -7.05 -29.74
CA ILE A 566 -17.00 -7.77 -29.18
C ILE A 566 -15.76 -6.90 -29.00
N PHE A 567 -15.43 -6.05 -29.96
CA PHE A 567 -14.24 -5.22 -29.95
C PHE A 567 -14.56 -3.74 -29.90
N THR A 568 -13.70 -2.97 -29.22
CA THR A 568 -13.72 -1.51 -29.34
C THR A 568 -13.29 -1.09 -30.75
N GLU A 569 -13.62 0.14 -31.15
CA GLU A 569 -13.14 0.68 -32.43
C GLU A 569 -11.61 0.71 -32.50
N ARG A 570 -10.95 0.92 -31.34
CA ARG A 570 -9.50 0.93 -31.20
C ARG A 570 -8.90 -0.44 -31.53
N THR A 571 -9.44 -1.52 -31.00
CA THR A 571 -8.96 -2.88 -31.32
C THR A 571 -9.03 -3.14 -32.81
N CYS A 572 -10.15 -2.75 -33.43
CA CYS A 572 -10.36 -2.95 -34.85
C CYS A 572 -9.31 -2.17 -35.67
N THR A 573 -9.07 -0.91 -35.31
CA THR A 573 -8.05 -0.08 -35.95
C THR A 573 -6.63 -0.66 -35.74
N HIS A 574 -6.25 -0.97 -34.50
CA HIS A 574 -4.92 -1.52 -34.19
C HIS A 574 -4.67 -2.87 -34.89
N LEU A 575 -5.67 -3.75 -34.97
CA LEU A 575 -5.55 -5.02 -35.70
C LEU A 575 -5.34 -4.78 -37.19
N VAL A 576 -6.11 -3.86 -37.81
CA VAL A 576 -5.92 -3.54 -39.24
C VAL A 576 -4.53 -2.93 -39.48
N GLU A 577 -4.09 -2.01 -38.61
CA GLU A 577 -2.78 -1.37 -38.71
C GLU A 577 -1.63 -2.38 -38.56
N GLU A 578 -1.72 -3.34 -37.63
CA GLU A 578 -0.74 -4.45 -37.51
C GLU A 578 -0.68 -5.32 -38.78
N MET A 579 -1.84 -5.70 -39.32
CA MET A 579 -1.89 -6.55 -40.51
C MET A 579 -1.33 -5.84 -41.74
N GLU A 580 -1.63 -4.55 -41.92
CA GLU A 580 -1.05 -3.74 -42.99
C GLU A 580 0.44 -3.44 -42.76
N HIS A 581 0.87 -3.30 -41.50
CA HIS A 581 2.29 -3.15 -41.16
C HIS A 581 3.10 -4.40 -41.51
N PHE A 582 2.54 -5.59 -41.26
CA PHE A 582 3.14 -6.85 -41.69
C PHE A 582 3.20 -6.95 -43.23
N GLY A 583 2.13 -6.57 -43.91
CA GLY A 583 2.09 -6.32 -45.35
C GLY A 583 2.18 -7.54 -46.27
N GLN A 584 2.49 -8.74 -45.75
CA GLN A 584 2.60 -9.97 -46.54
C GLN A 584 1.24 -10.66 -46.69
N TRP A 585 0.32 -10.01 -47.38
CA TRP A 585 -1.00 -10.57 -47.71
C TRP A 585 -0.90 -11.77 -48.67
N SER A 586 -1.83 -12.72 -48.57
CA SER A 586 -1.90 -13.87 -49.50
C SER A 586 -2.16 -13.41 -50.94
N GLY A 587 -1.86 -14.29 -51.90
CA GLY A 587 -2.18 -14.09 -53.32
C GLY A 587 -3.62 -14.41 -53.72
N GLY A 588 -4.47 -14.88 -52.78
CA GLY A 588 -5.85 -15.30 -53.06
C GLY A 588 -5.99 -16.55 -53.96
N GLY A 589 -4.93 -17.36 -54.07
CA GLY A 589 -4.90 -18.60 -54.85
C GLY A 589 -5.04 -19.85 -53.99
N ASN A 590 -5.49 -20.97 -54.58
CA ASN A 590 -5.75 -22.21 -53.82
C ASN A 590 -4.52 -22.86 -53.17
N THR A 591 -3.31 -22.43 -53.51
CA THR A 591 -2.08 -22.96 -52.91
C THR A 591 -1.39 -21.88 -52.10
N ASP A 592 -1.26 -22.10 -50.81
CA ASP A 592 -0.59 -21.18 -49.90
C ASP A 592 0.40 -21.95 -49.02
N THR A 593 1.69 -21.72 -49.24
CA THR A 593 2.78 -22.38 -48.52
C THR A 593 2.95 -21.92 -47.07
N ARG A 594 2.19 -20.89 -46.65
CA ARG A 594 2.26 -20.27 -45.32
C ARG A 594 1.32 -20.97 -44.31
N ILE A 595 0.40 -21.80 -44.80
CA ILE A 595 -0.54 -22.58 -43.99
C ILE A 595 -0.19 -24.07 -43.97
N GLN A 596 -0.60 -24.77 -42.90
CA GLN A 596 -0.37 -26.20 -42.75
C GLN A 596 -1.22 -26.98 -43.77
N GLY A 597 -0.57 -27.72 -44.68
CA GLY A 597 -1.22 -28.50 -45.73
C GLY A 597 -1.20 -27.85 -47.13
N GLY A 598 -0.84 -26.57 -47.23
CA GLY A 598 -0.49 -25.94 -48.51
C GLY A 598 -1.64 -25.67 -49.49
N TYR A 599 -2.90 -25.97 -49.13
CA TYR A 599 -4.04 -25.89 -50.02
C TYR A 599 -5.29 -25.33 -49.34
N GLU A 600 -5.86 -24.26 -49.91
CA GLU A 600 -7.12 -23.66 -49.49
C GLU A 600 -8.24 -23.99 -50.47
N ASN A 601 -9.30 -24.61 -49.97
CA ASN A 601 -10.47 -24.96 -50.79
C ASN A 601 -11.18 -23.72 -51.32
N VAL A 602 -11.11 -22.61 -50.58
CA VAL A 602 -11.78 -21.34 -50.90
C VAL A 602 -10.83 -20.21 -50.49
N PRO A 603 -9.89 -19.82 -51.36
CA PRO A 603 -8.83 -18.91 -50.95
C PRO A 603 -9.32 -17.48 -50.77
N THR A 604 -8.72 -16.79 -49.79
CA THR A 604 -8.93 -15.37 -49.50
C THR A 604 -7.60 -14.62 -49.50
N ILE A 605 -7.61 -13.31 -49.78
CA ILE A 605 -6.46 -12.43 -49.53
C ILE A 605 -6.43 -12.10 -48.04
N ASP A 606 -5.51 -12.75 -47.33
CA ASP A 606 -5.49 -12.75 -45.86
C ASP A 606 -4.09 -12.84 -45.25
N ILE A 607 -4.07 -12.62 -43.94
CA ILE A 607 -2.95 -12.86 -43.03
C ILE A 607 -3.47 -13.64 -41.83
N HIS A 608 -2.82 -14.77 -41.53
CA HIS A 608 -3.15 -15.62 -40.39
C HIS A 608 -2.53 -15.09 -39.10
N MET A 609 -3.22 -15.30 -37.98
CA MET A 609 -2.76 -14.82 -36.66
C MET A 609 -1.38 -15.38 -36.28
N ASN A 610 -1.02 -16.59 -36.71
CA ASN A 610 0.29 -17.18 -36.46
C ASN A 610 1.43 -16.47 -37.21
N GLN A 611 1.17 -15.88 -38.39
CA GLN A 611 2.17 -15.17 -39.18
C GLN A 611 2.64 -13.87 -38.51
N VAL A 612 1.77 -13.28 -37.69
CA VAL A 612 2.07 -12.09 -36.87
C VAL A 612 2.33 -12.45 -35.40
N ASN A 613 2.48 -13.74 -35.07
CA ASN A 613 2.67 -14.23 -33.70
C ASN A 613 1.56 -13.81 -32.71
N PHE A 614 0.30 -13.74 -33.16
CA PHE A 614 -0.87 -13.38 -32.34
C PHE A 614 -1.83 -14.56 -32.08
N GLU A 615 -1.44 -15.78 -32.47
CA GLU A 615 -2.28 -16.98 -32.37
C GLU A 615 -2.67 -17.33 -30.92
N LYS A 616 -1.74 -17.19 -29.97
CA LYS A 616 -1.98 -17.54 -28.55
C LYS A 616 -2.92 -16.53 -27.90
N GLU A 617 -2.69 -15.25 -28.17
CA GLU A 617 -3.50 -14.13 -27.71
C GLU A 617 -4.91 -14.23 -28.29
N TRP A 618 -5.02 -14.57 -29.57
CA TRP A 618 -6.30 -14.82 -30.24
C TRP A 618 -7.03 -16.04 -29.64
N GLN A 619 -6.33 -17.15 -29.37
CA GLN A 619 -6.89 -18.32 -28.68
C GLN A 619 -7.44 -17.95 -27.30
N LYS A 620 -6.69 -17.13 -26.55
CA LYS A 620 -7.13 -16.63 -25.24
C LYS A 620 -8.36 -15.75 -25.37
N PHE A 621 -8.41 -14.88 -26.37
CA PHE A 621 -9.58 -14.07 -26.69
C PHE A 621 -10.81 -14.94 -27.00
N LEU A 622 -10.67 -15.96 -27.86
CA LEU A 622 -11.79 -16.86 -28.19
C LEU A 622 -12.29 -17.62 -26.96
N LEU A 623 -11.37 -18.11 -26.12
CA LEU A 623 -11.72 -18.82 -24.88
C LEU A 623 -12.44 -17.93 -23.87
N ASP A 624 -11.94 -16.71 -23.63
CA ASP A 624 -12.46 -15.85 -22.56
C ASP A 624 -13.72 -15.10 -22.98
N TYR A 625 -13.86 -14.75 -24.28
CA TYR A 625 -14.91 -13.85 -24.75
C TYR A 625 -15.87 -14.45 -25.77
N ILE A 626 -15.46 -15.44 -26.57
CA ILE A 626 -16.36 -16.07 -27.54
C ILE A 626 -17.04 -17.30 -26.94
N ALA A 627 -16.28 -18.20 -26.31
CA ALA A 627 -16.82 -19.43 -25.75
C ALA A 627 -18.04 -19.20 -24.84
N PRO A 628 -18.02 -18.26 -23.86
CA PRO A 628 -19.17 -18.02 -23.00
C PRO A 628 -20.42 -17.56 -23.77
N VAL A 629 -20.24 -16.78 -24.85
CA VAL A 629 -21.33 -16.33 -25.71
C VAL A 629 -21.88 -17.51 -26.52
N THR A 630 -21.00 -18.34 -27.09
CA THR A 630 -21.40 -19.54 -27.85
C THR A 630 -22.22 -20.50 -27.00
N GLU A 631 -21.75 -20.86 -25.80
CA GLU A 631 -22.46 -21.79 -24.91
C GLU A 631 -23.80 -21.22 -24.42
N LYS A 632 -23.90 -19.89 -24.29
CA LYS A 632 -25.15 -19.20 -23.95
C LYS A 632 -26.16 -19.24 -25.09
N MET A 633 -25.71 -18.99 -26.32
CA MET A 633 -26.59 -18.89 -27.50
C MET A 633 -26.99 -20.27 -28.04
N PHE A 634 -26.15 -21.28 -27.84
CA PHE A 634 -26.43 -22.68 -28.19
C PHE A 634 -26.44 -23.58 -26.93
N PRO A 635 -27.49 -23.52 -26.10
CA PRO A 635 -27.57 -24.34 -24.90
C PRO A 635 -27.39 -25.83 -25.19
N GLY A 636 -26.46 -26.46 -24.47
CA GLY A 636 -26.07 -27.86 -24.66
C GLY A 636 -24.83 -28.06 -25.54
N TYR A 637 -24.34 -27.01 -26.18
CA TYR A 637 -23.02 -26.99 -26.78
C TYR A 637 -21.99 -26.49 -25.77
N PHE A 638 -20.83 -27.15 -25.71
CA PHE A 638 -19.70 -26.78 -24.87
C PHE A 638 -18.45 -26.72 -25.73
N THR A 639 -17.65 -25.67 -25.57
CA THR A 639 -16.52 -25.42 -26.47
C THR A 639 -15.24 -25.13 -25.70
N ARG A 640 -14.13 -25.61 -26.26
CA ARG A 640 -12.77 -25.22 -25.84
C ARG A 640 -12.18 -24.17 -26.78
N ALA A 641 -13.01 -23.62 -27.66
CA ALA A 641 -12.70 -22.64 -28.68
C ALA A 641 -11.41 -22.97 -29.48
N LEU A 642 -11.20 -24.23 -29.82
CA LEU A 642 -10.02 -24.63 -30.60
C LEU A 642 -10.20 -24.14 -32.03
N PHE A 643 -9.13 -23.72 -32.69
CA PHE A 643 -9.19 -23.36 -34.11
C PHE A 643 -7.97 -23.89 -34.86
N ASP A 644 -8.16 -24.24 -36.12
CA ASP A 644 -7.07 -24.50 -37.05
C ASP A 644 -6.72 -23.24 -37.86
N LEU A 645 -7.72 -22.39 -38.13
CA LEU A 645 -7.59 -21.20 -38.96
C LEU A 645 -8.23 -19.97 -38.29
N ALA A 646 -7.40 -18.98 -38.00
CA ALA A 646 -7.81 -17.63 -37.64
C ALA A 646 -6.98 -16.61 -38.43
N PHE A 647 -7.66 -15.69 -39.11
CA PHE A 647 -7.03 -14.81 -40.10
C PHE A 647 -7.84 -13.53 -40.29
N VAL A 648 -7.17 -12.49 -40.78
CA VAL A 648 -7.80 -11.24 -41.21
C VAL A 648 -7.85 -11.24 -42.74
N VAL A 649 -9.04 -11.04 -43.29
CA VAL A 649 -9.28 -10.97 -44.73
C VAL A 649 -9.39 -9.51 -45.17
N ARG A 650 -8.82 -9.19 -46.33
CA ARG A 650 -8.97 -7.91 -47.02
C ARG A 650 -9.71 -8.08 -48.35
N TYR A 651 -10.83 -7.37 -48.49
CA TYR A 651 -11.56 -7.30 -49.76
C TYR A 651 -11.40 -5.92 -50.41
N ARG A 652 -11.00 -5.91 -51.69
CA ARG A 652 -10.89 -4.71 -52.51
C ARG A 652 -11.42 -4.92 -53.93
N PRO A 653 -11.99 -3.89 -54.59
CA PRO A 653 -12.46 -3.98 -55.98
C PRO A 653 -11.40 -4.40 -57.00
N ASP A 654 -10.15 -4.00 -56.77
CA ASP A 654 -9.00 -4.22 -57.64
C ASP A 654 -8.21 -5.49 -57.34
N GLU A 655 -8.58 -6.22 -56.28
CA GLU A 655 -7.99 -7.50 -55.89
C GLU A 655 -9.06 -8.60 -55.87
N GLN A 656 -9.43 -9.06 -54.67
CA GLN A 656 -10.51 -9.99 -54.43
C GLN A 656 -11.69 -9.24 -53.79
N PRO A 657 -12.75 -8.89 -54.55
CA PRO A 657 -13.87 -8.12 -54.02
C PRO A 657 -14.92 -8.96 -53.30
N SER A 658 -14.95 -10.28 -53.54
CA SER A 658 -16.04 -11.16 -53.10
C SER A 658 -15.54 -12.56 -52.78
N LEU A 659 -16.35 -13.34 -52.09
CA LEU A 659 -16.06 -14.74 -51.79
C LEU A 659 -17.21 -15.63 -52.28
N ARG A 660 -16.88 -16.62 -53.11
CA ARG A 660 -17.86 -17.53 -53.71
C ARG A 660 -18.62 -18.33 -52.64
N PRO A 661 -19.82 -18.85 -52.95
CA PRO A 661 -20.58 -19.72 -52.05
C PRO A 661 -19.76 -20.91 -51.50
N HIS A 662 -19.73 -21.07 -50.18
CA HIS A 662 -18.98 -22.15 -49.51
C HIS A 662 -19.54 -22.54 -48.13
N HIS A 663 -18.96 -23.60 -47.57
CA HIS A 663 -19.05 -23.97 -46.16
C HIS A 663 -17.69 -23.78 -45.51
N ASP A 664 -17.70 -23.47 -44.22
CA ASP A 664 -16.47 -23.37 -43.44
C ASP A 664 -16.09 -24.74 -42.88
N ALA A 665 -14.79 -24.95 -42.72
CA ALA A 665 -14.25 -26.14 -42.06
C ALA A 665 -14.29 -25.99 -40.53
N SER A 666 -15.47 -25.68 -39.98
CA SER A 666 -15.68 -25.41 -38.55
C SER A 666 -17.01 -25.99 -38.06
N THR A 667 -17.15 -26.22 -36.75
CA THR A 667 -18.46 -26.40 -36.14
C THR A 667 -19.22 -25.07 -36.16
N PHE A 668 -18.57 -23.99 -35.72
CA PHE A 668 -19.09 -22.63 -35.86
C PHE A 668 -18.00 -21.65 -36.26
N THR A 669 -18.41 -20.57 -36.93
CA THR A 669 -17.51 -19.52 -37.43
C THR A 669 -17.80 -18.22 -36.71
N ILE A 670 -16.73 -17.52 -36.36
CA ILE A 670 -16.77 -16.13 -35.88
C ILE A 670 -16.28 -15.22 -37.01
N ASN A 671 -17.05 -14.18 -37.33
CA ASN A 671 -16.72 -13.20 -38.35
C ASN A 671 -16.93 -11.77 -37.82
N ILE A 672 -15.85 -11.04 -37.58
CA ILE A 672 -15.84 -9.74 -36.92
C ILE A 672 -15.54 -8.66 -37.95
N ALA A 673 -16.38 -7.64 -38.04
CA ALA A 673 -16.11 -6.49 -38.91
C ALA A 673 -15.08 -5.55 -38.25
N LEU A 674 -13.98 -5.24 -38.95
CA LEU A 674 -12.90 -4.39 -38.42
C LEU A 674 -12.97 -2.94 -38.91
N ASN A 675 -13.79 -2.65 -39.91
CA ASN A 675 -14.01 -1.29 -40.39
C ASN A 675 -15.45 -1.08 -40.89
N GLN A 676 -15.80 0.15 -41.24
CA GLN A 676 -17.18 0.60 -41.34
C GLN A 676 -17.68 0.73 -42.78
N VAL A 677 -18.80 0.09 -43.07
CA VAL A 677 -19.53 0.27 -44.34
C VAL A 677 -20.00 1.72 -44.48
N GLY A 678 -19.95 2.26 -45.70
CA GLY A 678 -20.34 3.63 -46.00
C GLY A 678 -19.24 4.67 -45.77
N ILE A 679 -18.24 4.36 -44.93
CA ILE A 679 -17.09 5.22 -44.63
C ILE A 679 -15.84 4.67 -45.30
N ASP A 680 -15.43 3.44 -44.92
CA ASP A 680 -14.18 2.83 -45.37
C ASP A 680 -14.35 2.01 -46.66
N TYR A 681 -15.57 1.50 -46.89
CA TYR A 681 -15.92 0.72 -48.08
C TYR A 681 -17.40 0.82 -48.45
N GLN A 682 -17.74 0.46 -49.68
CA GLN A 682 -19.12 0.33 -50.19
C GLN A 682 -19.39 -1.10 -50.66
N GLY A 683 -20.65 -1.53 -50.59
CA GLY A 683 -21.04 -2.92 -50.87
C GLY A 683 -20.61 -3.86 -49.74
N GLY A 684 -20.37 -5.12 -50.06
CA GLY A 684 -19.95 -6.12 -49.09
C GLY A 684 -21.09 -6.71 -48.26
N GLY A 685 -20.70 -7.44 -47.21
CA GLY A 685 -21.59 -8.18 -46.33
C GLY A 685 -21.43 -9.70 -46.43
N CYS A 686 -22.38 -10.42 -45.85
CA CYS A 686 -22.48 -11.87 -45.91
C CYS A 686 -23.92 -12.27 -46.27
N ARG A 687 -24.09 -13.23 -47.19
CA ARG A 687 -25.40 -13.78 -47.53
C ARG A 687 -25.45 -15.27 -47.23
N PHE A 688 -26.43 -15.67 -46.42
CA PHE A 688 -26.75 -17.07 -46.16
C PHE A 688 -27.79 -17.56 -47.16
N ILE A 689 -27.33 -18.36 -48.12
CA ILE A 689 -28.06 -18.68 -49.36
C ILE A 689 -29.32 -19.49 -49.06
N ARG A 690 -29.21 -20.50 -48.19
CA ARG A 690 -30.35 -21.36 -47.79
C ARG A 690 -31.52 -20.56 -47.20
N TYR A 691 -31.24 -19.43 -46.56
CA TYR A 691 -32.25 -18.60 -45.89
C TYR A 691 -32.63 -17.36 -46.70
N ASN A 692 -31.99 -17.14 -47.86
CA ASN A 692 -32.05 -15.89 -48.62
C ASN A 692 -31.92 -14.63 -47.73
N CYS A 693 -31.06 -14.72 -46.72
CA CYS A 693 -30.85 -13.67 -45.72
C CYS A 693 -29.48 -13.02 -45.95
N SER A 694 -29.40 -11.69 -45.85
CA SER A 694 -28.17 -10.94 -46.10
C SER A 694 -27.92 -9.91 -45.01
N ILE A 695 -26.68 -9.87 -44.54
CA ILE A 695 -26.18 -8.89 -43.60
C ILE A 695 -25.29 -7.94 -44.40
N ARG A 696 -25.88 -6.83 -44.86
CA ARG A 696 -25.24 -5.87 -45.79
C ARG A 696 -24.56 -4.70 -45.09
N ALA A 697 -24.91 -4.44 -43.84
CA ALA A 697 -24.31 -3.38 -43.05
C ALA A 697 -23.66 -3.91 -41.75
N PRO A 698 -22.54 -4.66 -41.84
CA PRO A 698 -21.79 -5.05 -40.66
C PRO A 698 -21.34 -3.82 -39.85
N ARG A 699 -21.38 -3.96 -38.53
CA ARG A 699 -21.05 -2.92 -37.55
C ARG A 699 -19.61 -3.16 -37.11
N LYS A 700 -18.77 -2.13 -37.18
CA LYS A 700 -17.38 -2.19 -36.71
C LYS A 700 -17.35 -2.70 -35.26
N GLY A 701 -16.49 -3.68 -34.98
CA GLY A 701 -16.34 -4.29 -33.66
C GLY A 701 -17.45 -5.27 -33.27
N TRP A 702 -18.39 -5.61 -34.15
CA TRP A 702 -19.39 -6.64 -33.90
C TRP A 702 -19.05 -7.95 -34.60
N ALA A 703 -19.32 -9.07 -33.92
CA ALA A 703 -19.09 -10.43 -34.37
C ALA A 703 -20.39 -11.09 -34.84
N LEU A 704 -20.35 -11.67 -36.03
CA LEU A 704 -21.30 -12.69 -36.47
C LEU A 704 -20.83 -14.06 -36.00
N MET A 705 -21.76 -14.84 -35.46
CA MET A 705 -21.55 -16.23 -35.06
C MET A 705 -22.59 -17.13 -35.72
N HIS A 706 -22.16 -18.12 -36.49
CA HIS A 706 -23.05 -19.06 -37.18
C HIS A 706 -22.40 -20.44 -37.33
N PRO A 707 -23.18 -21.53 -37.49
CA PRO A 707 -22.64 -22.84 -37.84
C PRO A 707 -21.81 -22.80 -39.14
N GLY A 708 -20.71 -23.54 -39.22
CA GLY A 708 -19.83 -23.57 -40.40
C GLY A 708 -20.23 -24.61 -41.45
N ARG A 709 -20.73 -25.76 -40.99
CA ARG A 709 -21.06 -26.94 -41.82
C ARG A 709 -22.56 -27.10 -42.07
N LEU A 710 -22.88 -27.81 -43.15
CA LEU A 710 -24.21 -28.32 -43.54
C LEU A 710 -25.29 -27.26 -43.82
N THR A 711 -25.58 -26.37 -42.86
CA THR A 711 -26.80 -25.55 -42.86
C THR A 711 -26.58 -24.11 -43.30
N HIS A 712 -25.38 -23.55 -43.19
CA HIS A 712 -25.11 -22.14 -43.44
C HIS A 712 -24.22 -21.96 -44.67
N TYR A 713 -24.64 -22.51 -45.81
CA TYR A 713 -23.97 -22.27 -47.09
C TYR A 713 -24.08 -20.77 -47.42
N HIS A 714 -22.94 -20.08 -47.49
CA HIS A 714 -22.92 -18.62 -47.51
C HIS A 714 -21.90 -18.06 -48.50
N GLU A 715 -22.07 -16.79 -48.88
CA GLU A 715 -21.20 -16.06 -49.80
C GLU A 715 -20.82 -14.68 -49.24
N GLY A 716 -19.61 -14.24 -49.55
CA GLY A 716 -19.14 -12.88 -49.29
C GLY A 716 -19.56 -11.96 -50.42
N LEU A 717 -20.48 -11.03 -50.14
CA LEU A 717 -21.00 -10.11 -51.14
C LEU A 717 -19.88 -9.17 -51.66
N PRO A 718 -19.93 -8.71 -52.93
CA PRO A 718 -18.87 -7.89 -53.51
C PRO A 718 -18.70 -6.53 -52.82
N THR A 719 -17.48 -6.22 -52.41
CA THR A 719 -17.03 -4.86 -52.07
C THR A 719 -16.84 -4.06 -53.36
N THR A 720 -17.58 -2.97 -53.53
CA THR A 720 -17.63 -2.19 -54.78
C THR A 720 -16.76 -0.94 -54.77
N SER A 721 -16.32 -0.48 -53.60
CA SER A 721 -15.40 0.66 -53.43
C SER A 721 -14.71 0.57 -52.08
N GLY A 722 -13.52 1.15 -51.96
CA GLY A 722 -12.73 1.17 -50.71
C GLY A 722 -12.20 -0.21 -50.33
N THR A 723 -11.90 -0.40 -49.05
CA THR A 723 -11.30 -1.64 -48.54
C THR A 723 -12.09 -2.15 -47.35
N ARG A 724 -12.50 -3.42 -47.38
CA ARG A 724 -13.22 -4.07 -46.26
C ARG A 724 -12.31 -5.06 -45.55
N TYR A 725 -12.20 -4.93 -44.23
CA TYR A 725 -11.47 -5.86 -43.37
C TYR A 725 -12.42 -6.63 -42.45
N ILE A 726 -12.19 -7.94 -42.33
CA ILE A 726 -12.87 -8.80 -41.36
C ILE A 726 -11.87 -9.74 -40.70
N ALA A 727 -12.04 -10.01 -39.40
CA ALA A 727 -11.34 -11.12 -38.72
C ALA A 727 -12.24 -12.34 -38.69
N VAL A 728 -11.74 -13.48 -39.14
CA VAL A 728 -12.49 -14.74 -39.24
C VAL A 728 -11.80 -15.81 -38.42
N SER A 729 -12.58 -16.66 -37.76
CA SER A 729 -12.07 -17.83 -37.05
C SER A 729 -12.98 -19.03 -37.26
N PHE A 730 -12.39 -20.14 -37.68
CA PHE A 730 -13.04 -21.43 -37.84
C PHE A 730 -12.85 -22.23 -36.56
N VAL A 731 -13.89 -22.24 -35.72
CA VAL A 731 -13.81 -22.74 -34.34
C VAL A 731 -14.44 -24.13 -34.24
N ASP A 732 -13.78 -24.99 -33.46
CA ASP A 732 -14.02 -26.42 -33.28
C ASP A 732 -14.13 -27.16 -34.64
N PRO A 733 -13.04 -27.20 -35.44
CA PRO A 733 -12.99 -27.82 -36.77
C PRO A 733 -13.23 -29.33 -36.78
#